data_AF-A0A537VW42-F1
#
_entry.id   AF-A0A537VW42-F1
#
_cell.length_a   1.000
_cell.length_b   1.000
_cell.length_c   1.000
_cell.angle_alpha   90.00
_cell.angle_beta   90.00
_cell.angle_gamma   90.00
#
_symmetry.space_group_name_H-M   'P 1'
#
loop_
_entity.id
_entity.type
_entity.pdbx_description
1 polymer ?
#
loop_
_entity_poly.entity_id
_entity_poly.type
_entity_poly.pdbx_seq_one_letter_code
_entity_poly.pdbx_strand_id
1 'polypeptide(L)'
;MRPEIRTGALLAGFRVQSLLGKGAMGTVYSAEETSTKRRVALKLLAPELARDERFRRRFLRETELAASLDHPHIVPTLASGEEGGTLYLAMAHVEGSDLRELLRREGRLEPERALDLLEQVAGGLDAAHAAGLVHRDVKPGNILVTEGPDGEHAYVCDFGLARHVSSVSSLTGERGFVGTIDYVPPEQIEGGTIDGRADVYSLGCVLYECLAGARPFDRESELSVVFAHLNEPPPRLSDVRPELPDAFDGVFATALAKAPEERYSTCGELAKAARSALRGKTFTRPKVRRRRLVLVSAALLVAAAAMGGVLASRSSSGQPVAKSPSISLRPDSLNLIDARTHRVVGRISSRRAGFANGVGGIAFSKGAAWVTTANQSLVHVDLAKRKVTAVRQLPWVPAGVAAGANSVWVLQDVGQEIIRIDAHSGKIAGRFDVRGDPTGANWGGAAYADGSLWLARGDGVARVDPLTGRVLHRFPAASRWLVFADGAIWAGEPGSGRVWKIDPLANKIVHQAKLHGWLSDLVVGGGSVWAPILQDGVVFKLSEEDLGIQASPATGADPERLSFGGGHLWVANTASRTVSLLDEVSGARRQLGAEARPTTVVYHSGLVWTAAAAAPTPLPPIKGEQLRVSTPTDTAVDPDPMGGKGSVQQLMYATCANLLYYPDSAGADGTRLRPEIAAAMPAVSPNGRTYTFRIRRGYRFSPPSGEAVTARTFQHTLERSLSPKNVYSAGPWLAPDIEGVSAYRAGKAAHIAGIVVRGNALAITLVKPAGDFLTRLSMSAFCPVPLSVPVHVPGFSVHPVPSAGPYYISSIQGDRTVLKRNPNYSGPRPRRAERIVYTNDIPTPRAVGLVDHGAIDVLPQDFDNTTPLMNPGGLLDQRAGPGSPAARAGKQQYYPYKAPVLDAIVFNTRRPLFRDVHLRRAVSYALDRRALAAAFGDTPADQLVPPAFHGFPAGRSYPLDRPDLATARRLAGGGKRHAVIAICGDARLPKLAAIVRSDLARIGITVSVVQAQQCPGRYESADLLFVFPLGSNERDPAPFLDQALHSSVYGSALGPGPWRSRAFRAQLERAGALRGQARTAAFRRLDEKLMRLAPLAVYGSYVWAEYLSPKLGCKIFQAEYGFVDLGALCKRS
;
A
#
# COMPACT_ATOMS: atom_id res chain seq x y z
N MET A 1 -35.06 -16.06 -15.28
CA MET A 1 -35.63 -15.88 -16.63
C MET A 1 -36.85 -14.97 -16.52
N ARG A 2 -36.88 -13.86 -17.26
CA ARG A 2 -38.01 -12.90 -17.29
C ARG A 2 -39.07 -13.41 -18.29
N PRO A 3 -40.38 -13.40 -17.99
CA PRO A 3 -41.40 -13.79 -18.96
C PRO A 3 -41.51 -12.71 -20.05
N GLU A 4 -41.26 -13.07 -21.30
CA GLU A 4 -41.47 -12.20 -22.46
C GLU A 4 -42.97 -12.05 -22.73
N ILE A 5 -43.42 -10.82 -22.99
CA ILE A 5 -44.79 -10.58 -23.43
C ILE A 5 -44.96 -11.13 -24.84
N ARG A 6 -45.97 -11.99 -25.04
CA ARG A 6 -46.26 -12.62 -26.33
C ARG A 6 -46.73 -11.58 -27.35
N THR A 7 -46.28 -11.73 -28.59
CA THR A 7 -46.86 -11.02 -29.75
C THR A 7 -48.38 -11.19 -29.76
N GLY A 8 -49.11 -10.09 -29.96
CA GLY A 8 -50.56 -10.01 -29.94
C GLY A 8 -51.17 -9.64 -28.58
N ALA A 9 -50.40 -9.64 -27.49
CA ALA A 9 -50.86 -9.22 -26.17
C ALA A 9 -51.22 -7.72 -26.15
N LEU A 10 -52.27 -7.39 -25.40
CA LEU A 10 -52.71 -6.02 -25.17
C LEU A 10 -52.20 -5.56 -23.79
N LEU A 11 -51.48 -4.43 -23.76
CA LEU A 11 -51.01 -3.79 -22.54
C LEU A 11 -51.22 -2.28 -22.66
N ALA A 12 -52.00 -1.70 -21.75
CA ALA A 12 -52.29 -0.28 -21.60
C ALA A 12 -52.81 0.39 -22.89
N GLY A 13 -53.64 -0.34 -23.64
CA GLY A 13 -54.17 0.12 -24.94
C GLY A 13 -53.22 -0.08 -26.14
N PHE A 14 -52.07 -0.72 -25.95
CA PHE A 14 -51.10 -1.02 -27.01
C PHE A 14 -51.02 -2.52 -27.28
N ARG A 15 -51.19 -2.91 -28.55
CA ARG A 15 -51.06 -4.30 -29.01
C ARG A 15 -49.62 -4.57 -29.42
N VAL A 16 -48.92 -5.42 -28.67
CA VAL A 16 -47.52 -5.79 -28.95
C VAL A 16 -47.42 -6.54 -30.28
N GLN A 17 -46.54 -6.09 -31.17
CA GLN A 17 -46.29 -6.70 -32.48
C GLN A 17 -44.98 -7.50 -32.48
N SER A 18 -43.85 -6.85 -32.17
CA SER A 18 -42.53 -7.48 -32.21
C SER A 18 -41.59 -6.89 -31.17
N LEU A 19 -40.55 -7.64 -30.80
CA LEU A 19 -39.49 -7.16 -29.92
C LEU A 19 -38.53 -6.27 -30.72
N LEU A 20 -38.26 -5.05 -30.25
CA LEU A 20 -37.27 -4.13 -30.84
C LEU A 20 -35.91 -4.22 -30.13
N GLY A 21 -35.89 -4.46 -28.82
CA GLY A 21 -34.64 -4.57 -28.08
C GLY A 21 -34.81 -4.91 -26.61
N LYS A 22 -33.75 -5.48 -26.01
CA LYS A 22 -33.66 -5.76 -24.57
C LYS A 22 -32.50 -4.97 -23.98
N GLY A 23 -32.77 -4.29 -22.88
CA GLY A 23 -31.76 -3.55 -22.13
C GLY A 23 -31.77 -3.89 -20.65
N ALA A 24 -30.80 -3.36 -19.93
CA ALA A 24 -30.66 -3.58 -18.50
C ALA A 24 -31.84 -3.02 -17.68
N MET A 25 -32.47 -1.93 -18.17
CA MET A 25 -33.63 -1.28 -17.51
C MET A 25 -35.00 -1.82 -17.95
N GLY A 26 -35.08 -2.63 -19.01
CA GLY A 26 -36.37 -3.07 -19.55
C GLY A 26 -36.31 -3.63 -20.97
N THR A 27 -37.49 -3.86 -21.54
CA THR A 27 -37.66 -4.43 -22.89
C THR A 27 -38.49 -3.48 -23.74
N VAL A 28 -38.07 -3.24 -24.99
CA VAL A 28 -38.75 -2.35 -25.94
C VAL A 28 -39.41 -3.17 -27.05
N TYR A 29 -40.69 -2.92 -27.30
CA TYR A 29 -41.50 -3.59 -28.32
C TYR A 29 -42.02 -2.61 -29.36
N SER A 30 -42.15 -3.03 -30.61
CA SER A 30 -43.03 -2.38 -31.58
C SER A 30 -44.44 -2.76 -31.21
N ALA A 31 -45.32 -1.77 -31.04
CA ALA A 31 -46.71 -1.99 -30.71
C ALA A 31 -47.62 -1.10 -31.56
N GLU A 32 -48.89 -1.48 -31.67
CA GLU A 32 -49.93 -0.67 -32.30
C GLU A 32 -50.83 -0.09 -31.20
N GLU A 33 -50.98 1.23 -31.17
CA GLU A 33 -51.98 1.88 -30.34
C GLU A 33 -53.38 1.53 -30.86
N THR A 34 -54.18 0.85 -30.04
CA THR A 34 -55.47 0.30 -30.49
C THR A 34 -56.51 1.34 -30.87
N SER A 35 -56.44 2.54 -30.29
CA SER A 35 -57.37 3.64 -30.54
C SER A 35 -57.08 4.37 -31.86
N THR A 36 -55.80 4.58 -32.19
CA THR A 36 -55.36 5.39 -33.33
C THR A 36 -54.78 4.59 -34.48
N LYS A 37 -54.53 3.29 -34.27
CA LYS A 37 -53.78 2.39 -35.18
C LYS A 37 -52.35 2.85 -35.47
N ARG A 38 -51.82 3.76 -34.66
CA ARG A 38 -50.46 4.27 -34.80
C ARG A 38 -49.43 3.24 -34.30
N ARG A 39 -48.34 3.08 -35.04
CA ARG A 39 -47.18 2.30 -34.60
C ARG A 39 -46.37 3.08 -33.56
N VAL A 40 -46.04 2.44 -32.45
CA VAL A 40 -45.30 3.02 -31.32
C VAL A 40 -44.15 2.11 -30.87
N ALA A 41 -43.14 2.69 -30.24
CA ALA A 41 -42.17 1.93 -29.46
C ALA A 41 -42.64 1.90 -27.99
N LEU A 42 -42.97 0.72 -27.48
CA LEU A 42 -43.48 0.48 -26.14
C LEU A 42 -42.36 -0.11 -25.27
N LYS A 43 -41.81 0.69 -24.36
CA LYS A 43 -40.78 0.30 -23.40
C LYS A 43 -41.42 -0.13 -22.09
N LEU A 44 -41.14 -1.35 -21.66
CA LEU A 44 -41.60 -1.94 -20.40
C LEU A 44 -40.42 -2.06 -19.45
N LEU A 45 -40.53 -1.46 -18.27
CA LEU A 45 -39.47 -1.52 -17.27
C LEU A 45 -39.48 -2.87 -16.55
N ALA A 46 -38.30 -3.25 -16.06
CA ALA A 46 -38.15 -4.50 -15.33
C ALA A 46 -39.04 -4.53 -14.06
N PRO A 47 -39.71 -5.65 -13.73
CA PRO A 47 -40.62 -5.73 -12.58
C PRO A 47 -39.97 -5.36 -11.24
N GLU A 48 -38.66 -5.53 -11.11
CA GLU A 48 -37.91 -5.16 -9.91
C GLU A 48 -37.88 -3.63 -9.68
N LEU A 49 -37.89 -2.84 -10.75
CA LEU A 49 -37.90 -1.37 -10.70
C LEU A 49 -39.27 -0.82 -10.31
N ALA A 50 -40.35 -1.53 -10.68
CA ALA A 50 -41.72 -1.16 -10.32
C ALA A 50 -42.01 -1.35 -8.80
N ARG A 51 -41.23 -2.19 -8.10
CA ARG A 51 -41.36 -2.44 -6.66
C ARG A 51 -40.69 -1.39 -5.77
N ASP A 52 -39.82 -0.55 -6.34
CA ASP A 52 -39.23 0.59 -5.63
C ASP A 52 -40.16 1.80 -5.75
N GLU A 53 -40.84 2.13 -4.65
CA GLU A 53 -41.81 3.23 -4.60
C GLU A 53 -41.19 4.61 -4.86
N ARG A 54 -39.90 4.81 -4.52
CA ARG A 54 -39.18 6.06 -4.81
C ARG A 54 -38.85 6.17 -6.30
N PHE A 55 -38.42 5.08 -6.91
CA PHE A 55 -38.18 5.01 -8.35
C PHE A 55 -39.48 5.26 -9.12
N ARG A 56 -40.56 4.54 -8.75
CA ARG A 56 -41.88 4.65 -9.36
C ARG A 56 -42.44 6.07 -9.37
N ARG A 57 -42.46 6.76 -8.21
CA ARG A 57 -42.97 8.15 -8.12
C ARG A 57 -42.17 9.14 -8.95
N ARG A 58 -40.85 8.92 -9.07
CA ARG A 58 -39.96 9.78 -9.87
C ARG A 58 -40.09 9.49 -11.35
N PHE A 59 -40.15 8.22 -11.75
CA PHE A 59 -40.37 7.81 -13.12
C PHE A 59 -41.63 8.47 -13.69
N LEU A 60 -42.76 8.41 -12.97
CA LEU A 60 -44.00 9.06 -13.42
C LEU A 60 -43.84 10.59 -13.57
N ARG A 61 -43.13 11.24 -12.64
CA ARG A 61 -42.87 12.70 -12.69
C ARG A 61 -41.91 13.10 -13.83
N GLU A 62 -40.81 12.38 -14.01
CA GLU A 62 -39.83 12.67 -15.06
C GLU A 62 -40.42 12.37 -16.45
N THR A 63 -41.30 11.37 -16.56
CA THR A 63 -42.00 11.04 -17.80
C THR A 63 -43.10 12.06 -18.15
N GLU A 64 -43.79 12.62 -17.16
CA GLU A 64 -44.74 13.73 -17.34
C GLU A 64 -44.02 14.99 -17.86
N LEU A 65 -42.83 15.29 -17.32
CA LEU A 65 -41.98 16.37 -17.83
C LEU A 65 -41.49 16.07 -19.26
N ALA A 66 -41.07 14.84 -19.55
CA ALA A 66 -40.66 14.44 -20.90
C ALA A 66 -41.80 14.52 -21.92
N ALA A 67 -43.05 14.22 -21.53
CA ALA A 67 -44.23 14.36 -22.37
C ALA A 67 -44.58 15.82 -22.70
N SER A 68 -44.11 16.78 -21.89
CA SER A 68 -44.29 18.21 -22.16
C SER A 68 -43.25 18.80 -23.12
N LEU A 69 -42.22 18.04 -23.51
CA LEU A 69 -41.18 18.49 -24.43
C LEU A 69 -41.67 18.38 -25.88
N ASP A 70 -41.86 19.53 -26.53
CA ASP A 70 -42.14 19.63 -27.96
C ASP A 70 -40.91 20.20 -28.69
N HIS A 71 -40.10 19.32 -29.28
CA HIS A 71 -38.89 19.70 -30.01
C HIS A 71 -38.59 18.70 -31.15
N PRO A 72 -38.20 19.16 -32.36
CA PRO A 72 -38.03 18.30 -33.54
C PRO A 72 -36.94 17.23 -33.42
N HIS A 73 -36.03 17.34 -32.44
CA HIS A 73 -34.93 16.40 -32.19
C HIS A 73 -35.09 15.59 -30.89
N ILE A 74 -36.28 15.58 -30.28
CA ILE A 74 -36.63 14.72 -29.13
C ILE A 74 -37.71 13.75 -29.59
N VAL A 75 -37.57 12.45 -29.28
CA VAL A 75 -38.63 11.48 -29.60
C VAL A 75 -39.89 11.81 -28.77
N PRO A 76 -41.05 12.05 -29.40
CA PRO A 76 -42.28 12.36 -28.66
C PRO A 76 -42.71 11.20 -27.75
N THR A 77 -42.94 11.51 -26.48
CA THR A 77 -43.59 10.60 -25.54
C THR A 77 -45.10 10.69 -25.74
N LEU A 78 -45.73 9.56 -26.08
CA LEU A 78 -47.16 9.51 -26.41
C LEU A 78 -48.01 9.15 -25.19
N ALA A 79 -47.55 8.20 -24.37
CA ALA A 79 -48.22 7.80 -23.14
C ALA A 79 -47.22 7.15 -22.17
N SER A 80 -47.53 7.19 -20.88
CA SER A 80 -46.77 6.47 -19.85
C SER A 80 -47.63 6.16 -18.65
N GLY A 81 -47.32 5.10 -17.93
CA GLY A 81 -48.09 4.74 -16.74
C GLY A 81 -47.69 3.40 -16.17
N GLU A 82 -48.62 2.79 -15.45
CA GLU A 82 -48.48 1.47 -14.86
C GLU A 82 -49.71 0.63 -15.16
N GLU A 83 -49.50 -0.59 -15.62
CA GLU A 83 -50.58 -1.58 -15.76
C GLU A 83 -50.09 -2.94 -15.27
N GLY A 84 -50.89 -3.61 -14.43
CA GLY A 84 -50.56 -4.93 -13.90
C GLY A 84 -49.23 -4.98 -13.11
N GLY A 85 -48.83 -3.89 -12.45
CA GLY A 85 -47.56 -3.79 -11.73
C GLY A 85 -46.32 -3.61 -12.63
N THR A 86 -46.52 -3.31 -13.91
CA THR A 86 -45.45 -3.03 -14.88
C THR A 86 -45.50 -1.58 -15.31
N LEU A 87 -44.39 -0.85 -15.16
CA LEU A 87 -44.25 0.51 -15.66
C LEU A 87 -43.99 0.48 -17.18
N TYR A 88 -44.70 1.31 -17.92
CA TYR A 88 -44.57 1.42 -19.38
C TYR A 88 -44.37 2.87 -19.85
N LEU A 89 -43.67 3.00 -20.97
CA LEU A 89 -43.45 4.24 -21.71
C LEU A 89 -43.69 3.96 -23.20
N ALA A 90 -44.73 4.58 -23.78
CA ALA A 90 -45.02 4.55 -25.21
C ALA A 90 -44.50 5.82 -25.87
N MET A 91 -43.62 5.65 -26.85
CA MET A 91 -42.99 6.74 -27.60
C MET A 91 -43.22 6.56 -29.11
N ALA A 92 -43.09 7.64 -29.87
CA ALA A 92 -43.19 7.56 -31.33
C ALA A 92 -42.15 6.57 -31.89
N HIS A 93 -42.57 5.70 -32.80
CA HIS A 93 -41.66 4.76 -33.48
C HIS A 93 -40.87 5.51 -34.56
N VAL A 94 -39.55 5.59 -34.41
CA VAL A 94 -38.63 6.17 -35.40
C VAL A 94 -38.10 5.04 -36.29
N GLU A 95 -38.26 5.17 -37.61
CA GLU A 95 -37.75 4.19 -38.58
C GLU A 95 -36.30 4.52 -38.93
N GLY A 96 -35.33 3.86 -38.29
CA GLY A 96 -33.89 4.14 -38.46
C GLY A 96 -33.02 3.29 -37.56
N SER A 97 -31.71 3.58 -37.50
CA SER A 97 -30.75 2.91 -36.61
C SER A 97 -30.24 3.83 -35.51
N ASP A 98 -29.74 3.29 -34.40
CA ASP A 98 -29.03 4.09 -33.40
C ASP A 98 -27.62 4.49 -33.89
N LEU A 99 -27.06 5.58 -33.34
CA LEU A 99 -25.73 6.09 -33.70
C LEU A 99 -24.63 5.08 -33.37
N ARG A 100 -24.86 4.17 -32.40
CA ARG A 100 -23.92 3.09 -32.08
C ARG A 100 -23.80 2.09 -33.24
N GLU A 101 -24.91 1.69 -33.84
CA GLU A 101 -24.92 0.79 -35.00
C GLU A 101 -24.27 1.46 -36.22
N LEU A 102 -24.49 2.76 -36.37
CA LEU A 102 -23.83 3.57 -37.39
C LEU A 102 -22.30 3.59 -37.20
N LEU A 103 -21.82 3.85 -35.97
CA LEU A 103 -20.39 3.81 -35.63
C LEU A 103 -19.78 2.41 -35.76
N ARG A 104 -20.54 1.36 -35.45
CA ARG A 104 -20.09 -0.03 -35.61
C ARG A 104 -19.89 -0.40 -37.09
N ARG A 105 -20.75 0.11 -37.97
CA ARG A 105 -20.69 -0.15 -39.42
C ARG A 105 -19.56 0.62 -40.10
N GLU A 106 -19.35 1.87 -39.70
CA GLU A 106 -18.47 2.81 -40.41
C GLU A 106 -17.15 3.08 -39.68
N GLY A 107 -17.02 2.61 -38.43
CA GLY A 107 -15.86 2.80 -37.55
C GLY A 107 -15.82 4.20 -36.95
N ARG A 108 -15.87 5.23 -37.79
CA ARG A 108 -15.92 6.65 -37.42
C ARG A 108 -16.68 7.43 -38.49
N LEU A 109 -17.18 8.61 -38.12
CA LEU A 109 -17.93 9.46 -39.04
C LEU A 109 -17.03 10.55 -39.65
N GLU A 110 -17.41 11.00 -40.84
CA GLU A 110 -16.84 12.22 -41.41
C GLU A 110 -17.16 13.43 -40.51
N PRO A 111 -16.20 14.32 -40.24
CA PRO A 111 -16.35 15.36 -39.22
C PRO A 111 -17.56 16.28 -39.42
N GLU A 112 -17.84 16.67 -40.66
CA GLU A 112 -18.99 17.50 -41.02
C GLU A 112 -20.29 16.79 -40.67
N ARG A 113 -20.43 15.52 -41.06
CA ARG A 113 -21.60 14.68 -40.79
C ARG A 113 -21.78 14.44 -39.29
N ALA A 114 -20.70 14.15 -38.56
CA ALA A 114 -20.73 13.98 -37.11
C ALA A 114 -21.27 15.22 -36.39
N LEU A 115 -20.81 16.40 -36.82
CA LEU A 115 -21.26 17.67 -36.25
C LEU A 115 -22.70 18.02 -36.65
N ASP A 116 -23.14 17.69 -37.87
CA ASP A 116 -24.53 17.91 -38.30
C ASP A 116 -25.52 17.11 -37.46
N LEU A 117 -25.22 15.84 -37.15
CA LEU A 117 -26.03 15.01 -36.27
C LEU A 117 -25.98 15.50 -34.81
N LEU A 118 -24.80 15.86 -34.30
CA LEU A 118 -24.66 16.25 -32.90
C LEU A 118 -25.13 17.68 -32.60
N GLU A 119 -25.23 18.57 -33.59
CA GLU A 119 -25.92 19.86 -33.45
C GLU A 119 -27.43 19.69 -33.27
N GLN A 120 -28.04 18.76 -33.99
CA GLN A 120 -29.46 18.40 -33.81
C GLN A 120 -29.71 17.84 -32.40
N VAL A 121 -28.86 16.90 -31.96
CA VAL A 121 -28.88 16.31 -30.60
C VAL A 121 -28.67 17.39 -29.53
N ALA A 122 -27.71 18.29 -29.73
CA ALA A 122 -27.44 19.39 -28.81
C ALA A 122 -28.65 20.32 -28.65
N GLY A 123 -29.37 20.62 -29.74
CA GLY A 123 -30.61 21.38 -29.69
C GLY A 123 -31.69 20.71 -28.84
N GLY A 124 -31.87 19.39 -28.99
CA GLY A 124 -32.80 18.61 -28.17
C GLY A 124 -32.42 18.59 -26.68
N LEU A 125 -31.13 18.41 -26.36
CA LEU A 125 -30.66 18.43 -24.97
C LEU A 125 -30.82 19.81 -24.33
N ASP A 126 -30.48 20.88 -25.04
CA ASP A 126 -30.63 22.26 -24.54
C ASP A 126 -32.12 22.62 -24.31
N ALA A 127 -33.02 22.15 -25.18
CA ALA A 127 -34.47 22.33 -25.00
C ALA A 127 -34.98 21.60 -23.74
N ALA A 128 -34.51 20.37 -23.49
CA ALA A 128 -34.83 19.64 -22.27
C ALA A 128 -34.27 20.34 -21.01
N HIS A 129 -33.04 20.86 -21.07
CA HIS A 129 -32.42 21.61 -19.97
C HIS A 129 -33.21 22.88 -19.63
N ALA A 130 -33.73 23.60 -20.63
CA ALA A 130 -34.56 24.77 -20.45
C ALA A 130 -35.90 24.45 -19.73
N ALA A 131 -36.42 23.24 -19.91
CA ALA A 131 -37.59 22.72 -19.20
C ALA A 131 -37.25 22.09 -17.83
N GLY A 132 -35.99 22.12 -17.40
CA GLY A 132 -35.54 21.58 -16.12
C GLY A 132 -35.33 20.06 -16.11
N LEU A 133 -35.25 19.42 -17.28
CA LEU A 133 -34.99 17.98 -17.42
C LEU A 133 -33.55 17.76 -17.91
N VAL A 134 -32.79 16.92 -17.19
CA VAL A 134 -31.42 16.51 -17.57
C VAL A 134 -31.44 15.04 -17.97
N HIS A 135 -30.79 14.68 -19.07
CA HIS A 135 -30.86 13.35 -19.65
C HIS A 135 -30.10 12.27 -18.85
N ARG A 136 -28.85 12.56 -18.44
CA ARG A 136 -27.98 11.71 -17.57
C ARG A 136 -27.51 10.37 -18.15
N ASP A 137 -27.77 10.09 -19.42
CA ASP A 137 -27.34 8.86 -20.10
C ASP A 137 -27.18 9.11 -21.61
N VAL A 138 -26.53 10.23 -21.97
CA VAL A 138 -26.26 10.55 -23.38
C VAL A 138 -25.16 9.60 -23.88
N LYS A 139 -25.49 8.79 -24.87
CA LYS A 139 -24.60 7.81 -25.51
C LYS A 139 -25.10 7.48 -26.92
N PRO A 140 -24.28 6.87 -27.79
CA PRO A 140 -24.69 6.61 -29.18
C PRO A 140 -25.93 5.72 -29.30
N GLY A 141 -26.18 4.83 -28.34
CA GLY A 141 -27.38 3.98 -28.32
C GLY A 141 -28.71 4.70 -28.02
N ASN A 142 -28.65 5.95 -27.54
CA ASN A 142 -29.84 6.78 -27.23
C ASN A 142 -30.04 7.91 -28.26
N ILE A 143 -29.29 7.88 -29.37
CA ILE A 143 -29.39 8.82 -30.49
C ILE A 143 -29.84 8.01 -31.71
N LEU A 144 -31.08 8.23 -32.16
CA LEU A 144 -31.66 7.56 -33.32
C LEU A 144 -31.44 8.40 -34.57
N VAL A 145 -30.98 7.77 -35.65
CA VAL A 145 -30.71 8.41 -36.94
C VAL A 145 -31.62 7.79 -37.99
N THR A 146 -32.35 8.63 -38.72
CA THR A 146 -33.26 8.26 -39.81
C THR A 146 -33.02 9.12 -41.05
N GLU A 147 -33.46 8.65 -42.21
CA GLU A 147 -33.45 9.44 -43.44
C GLU A 147 -34.70 10.33 -43.47
N GLY A 148 -34.49 11.65 -43.40
CA GLY A 148 -35.52 12.67 -43.56
C GLY A 148 -35.53 13.29 -44.96
N PRO A 149 -36.50 14.18 -45.24
CA PRO A 149 -36.62 14.86 -46.54
C PRO A 149 -35.39 15.70 -46.91
N ASP A 150 -34.71 16.25 -45.90
CA ASP A 150 -33.57 17.17 -46.04
C ASP A 150 -32.21 16.52 -45.69
N GLY A 151 -32.17 15.19 -45.57
CA GLY A 151 -30.97 14.43 -45.18
C GLY A 151 -31.16 13.67 -43.85
N GLU A 152 -30.05 13.30 -43.21
CA GLU A 152 -30.10 12.55 -41.95
C GLU A 152 -30.67 13.38 -40.80
N HIS A 153 -31.65 12.82 -40.12
CA HIS A 153 -32.33 13.43 -38.98
C HIS A 153 -32.05 12.63 -37.70
N ALA A 154 -31.59 13.32 -36.66
CA ALA A 154 -31.26 12.74 -35.37
C ALA A 154 -32.32 13.05 -34.30
N TYR A 155 -32.68 12.04 -33.52
CA TYR A 155 -33.55 12.15 -32.35
C TYR A 155 -32.83 11.67 -31.08
N VAL A 156 -33.09 12.34 -29.96
CA VAL A 156 -32.70 11.89 -28.62
C VAL A 156 -33.88 11.17 -27.97
N CYS A 157 -33.64 9.98 -27.40
CA CYS A 157 -34.66 9.18 -26.71
C CYS A 157 -34.24 8.81 -25.28
N ASP A 158 -35.16 8.21 -24.50
CA ASP A 158 -34.86 7.66 -23.16
C ASP A 158 -34.48 8.68 -22.05
N PHE A 159 -35.10 9.86 -22.05
CA PHE A 159 -34.96 10.85 -20.97
C PHE A 159 -35.37 10.31 -19.59
N GLY A 160 -34.57 10.60 -18.55
CA GLY A 160 -34.98 10.48 -17.14
C GLY A 160 -34.99 9.07 -16.53
N LEU A 161 -34.43 8.05 -17.20
CA LEU A 161 -34.50 6.66 -16.71
C LEU A 161 -33.31 6.21 -15.85
N ALA A 162 -32.22 6.99 -15.82
CA ALA A 162 -30.90 6.46 -15.43
C ALA A 162 -30.38 6.82 -14.03
N ARG A 163 -31.06 7.67 -13.25
CA ARG A 163 -30.48 8.17 -11.99
C ARG A 163 -30.24 7.10 -10.90
N HIS A 164 -30.85 5.90 -10.97
CA HIS A 164 -30.86 4.97 -9.83
C HIS A 164 -30.56 3.50 -10.12
N VAL A 165 -29.80 3.20 -11.18
CA VAL A 165 -29.17 1.87 -11.29
C VAL A 165 -27.64 1.92 -11.34
N SER A 166 -27.10 3.13 -11.29
CA SER A 166 -25.68 3.48 -11.33
C SER A 166 -25.30 4.23 -10.05
N SER A 167 -25.25 3.52 -8.92
CA SER A 167 -24.42 3.92 -7.79
C SER A 167 -23.29 2.91 -7.66
N VAL A 168 -22.13 3.32 -7.14
CA VAL A 168 -20.94 2.46 -7.01
C VAL A 168 -21.23 1.13 -6.27
N SER A 169 -22.32 1.05 -5.50
CA SER A 169 -22.83 -0.17 -4.86
C SER A 169 -23.16 -1.32 -5.83
N SER A 170 -23.54 -1.04 -7.10
CA SER A 170 -23.86 -2.07 -8.10
C SER A 170 -22.66 -2.62 -8.88
N LEU A 171 -21.44 -2.12 -8.63
CA LEU A 171 -20.20 -2.69 -9.18
C LEU A 171 -19.65 -3.86 -8.34
N THR A 172 -20.12 -4.01 -7.10
CA THR A 172 -19.60 -5.01 -6.13
C THR A 172 -20.58 -6.13 -5.77
N GLY A 173 -21.78 -6.16 -6.36
CA GLY A 173 -22.76 -7.23 -6.20
C GLY A 173 -22.76 -8.24 -7.36
N GLU A 174 -23.42 -9.39 -7.20
CA GLU A 174 -23.65 -10.38 -8.28
C GLU A 174 -24.49 -9.83 -9.45
N ARG A 175 -25.05 -8.62 -9.31
CA ARG A 175 -25.77 -7.90 -10.36
C ARG A 175 -24.90 -6.73 -10.81
N GLY A 176 -24.19 -6.91 -11.93
CA GLY A 176 -23.32 -5.89 -12.50
C GLY A 176 -24.02 -4.57 -12.80
N PHE A 177 -23.22 -3.54 -13.07
CA PHE A 177 -23.66 -2.17 -13.35
C PHE A 177 -24.73 -2.14 -14.45
N VAL A 178 -25.86 -1.48 -14.17
CA VAL A 178 -26.93 -1.31 -15.16
C VAL A 178 -26.81 0.08 -15.77
N GLY A 179 -25.98 0.16 -16.81
CA GLY A 179 -25.67 1.38 -17.58
C GLY A 179 -24.40 1.18 -18.40
N THR A 180 -24.06 2.12 -19.26
CA THR A 180 -22.79 2.10 -20.02
C THR A 180 -21.88 3.15 -19.40
N ILE A 181 -20.87 2.73 -18.65
CA ILE A 181 -19.91 3.62 -17.94
C ILE A 181 -19.04 4.48 -18.87
N ASP A 182 -19.04 4.18 -20.16
CA ASP A 182 -18.09 4.76 -21.13
C ASP A 182 -18.34 6.24 -21.48
N TYR A 183 -19.48 6.80 -21.05
CA TYR A 183 -19.88 8.18 -21.30
C TYR A 183 -20.29 8.91 -20.01
N VAL A 184 -20.03 8.29 -18.85
CA VAL A 184 -20.56 8.79 -17.58
C VAL A 184 -19.78 10.02 -17.11
N PRO A 185 -20.46 11.12 -16.71
CA PRO A 185 -19.77 12.30 -16.22
C PRO A 185 -19.23 12.09 -14.79
N PRO A 186 -18.10 12.73 -14.42
CA PRO A 186 -17.46 12.59 -13.11
C PRO A 186 -18.42 12.79 -11.94
N GLU A 187 -19.22 13.85 -11.99
CA GLU A 187 -20.17 14.21 -10.93
C GLU A 187 -21.28 13.17 -10.76
N GLN A 188 -21.58 12.36 -11.79
CA GLN A 188 -22.55 11.27 -11.70
C GLN A 188 -21.93 10.03 -11.05
N ILE A 189 -20.63 9.80 -11.23
CA ILE A 189 -19.87 8.76 -10.50
C ILE A 189 -19.72 9.14 -9.02
N GLU A 190 -19.41 10.41 -8.74
CA GLU A 190 -19.16 10.93 -7.39
C GLU A 190 -20.44 11.17 -6.58
N GLY A 191 -21.62 11.08 -7.21
CA GLY A 191 -22.91 11.37 -6.56
C GLY A 191 -23.14 12.86 -6.28
N GLY A 192 -22.49 13.74 -7.04
CA GLY A 192 -22.60 15.20 -6.95
C GLY A 192 -23.90 15.78 -7.49
N THR A 193 -23.99 17.11 -7.56
CA THR A 193 -25.15 17.79 -8.15
C THR A 193 -25.06 17.74 -9.67
N ILE A 194 -26.07 17.15 -10.32
CA ILE A 194 -26.12 16.96 -11.76
C ILE A 194 -27.02 18.04 -12.38
N ASP A 195 -26.43 18.95 -13.17
CA ASP A 195 -27.11 19.91 -14.04
C ASP A 195 -26.89 19.57 -15.53
N GLY A 196 -27.34 20.43 -16.46
CA GLY A 196 -27.20 20.19 -17.91
C GLY A 196 -25.76 19.98 -18.39
N ARG A 197 -24.74 20.38 -17.63
CA ARG A 197 -23.32 20.19 -17.99
C ARG A 197 -22.85 18.75 -17.88
N ALA A 198 -23.62 17.89 -17.21
CA ALA A 198 -23.43 16.45 -17.25
C ALA A 198 -23.67 15.91 -18.67
N ASP A 199 -24.75 16.36 -19.32
CA ASP A 199 -25.05 15.98 -20.71
C ASP A 199 -24.05 16.61 -21.70
N VAL A 200 -23.48 17.78 -21.39
CA VAL A 200 -22.37 18.38 -22.17
C VAL A 200 -21.14 17.47 -22.17
N TYR A 201 -20.79 16.90 -21.02
CA TYR A 201 -19.66 15.98 -20.92
C TYR A 201 -19.91 14.70 -21.71
N SER A 202 -21.07 14.08 -21.51
CA SER A 202 -21.44 12.85 -22.20
C SER A 202 -21.56 13.05 -23.71
N LEU A 203 -22.11 14.17 -24.17
CA LEU A 203 -22.11 14.56 -25.59
C LEU A 203 -20.70 14.80 -26.12
N GLY A 204 -19.79 15.34 -25.30
CA GLY A 204 -18.38 15.45 -25.61
C GLY A 204 -17.70 14.09 -25.81
N CYS A 205 -18.06 13.09 -25.01
CA CYS A 205 -17.59 11.71 -25.21
C CYS A 205 -18.11 11.11 -26.52
N VAL A 206 -19.40 11.31 -26.84
CA VAL A 206 -20.00 10.86 -28.10
C VAL A 206 -19.32 11.54 -29.31
N LEU A 207 -19.12 12.86 -29.25
CA LEU A 207 -18.41 13.59 -30.30
C LEU A 207 -16.98 13.06 -30.48
N TYR A 208 -16.27 12.78 -29.39
CA TYR A 208 -14.94 12.19 -29.46
C TYR A 208 -14.97 10.83 -30.15
N GLU A 209 -15.88 9.95 -29.78
CA GLU A 209 -16.01 8.62 -30.40
C GLU A 209 -16.39 8.71 -31.88
N CYS A 210 -17.29 9.63 -32.27
CA CYS A 210 -17.63 9.85 -33.67
C CYS A 210 -16.41 10.25 -34.52
N LEU A 211 -15.50 11.07 -33.97
CA LEU A 211 -14.32 11.55 -34.71
C LEU A 211 -13.13 10.59 -34.60
N ALA A 212 -12.88 10.00 -33.42
CA ALA A 212 -11.73 9.13 -33.18
C ALA A 212 -11.98 7.68 -33.62
N GLY A 213 -13.24 7.24 -33.66
CA GLY A 213 -13.64 5.84 -33.87
C GLY A 213 -13.46 4.96 -32.63
N ALA A 214 -13.10 5.55 -31.49
CA ALA A 214 -12.97 4.88 -30.20
C ALA A 214 -13.34 5.86 -29.08
N ARG A 215 -13.80 5.32 -27.95
CA ARG A 215 -14.19 6.09 -26.77
C ARG A 215 -13.00 6.86 -26.19
N PRO A 216 -13.23 8.03 -25.56
CA PRO A 216 -12.14 8.81 -24.97
C PRO A 216 -11.38 8.04 -23.86
N PHE A 217 -12.06 7.16 -23.13
CA PHE A 217 -11.46 6.36 -22.07
C PHE A 217 -11.77 4.87 -22.22
N ASP A 218 -11.14 4.22 -23.20
CA ASP A 218 -11.25 2.77 -23.37
C ASP A 218 -10.23 2.02 -22.50
N ARG A 219 -10.69 1.18 -21.56
CA ARG A 219 -9.84 0.45 -20.59
C ARG A 219 -10.33 -1.00 -20.43
N GLU A 220 -9.43 -1.90 -20.07
CA GLU A 220 -9.72 -3.34 -19.93
C GLU A 220 -10.72 -3.70 -18.81
N SER A 221 -10.97 -2.80 -17.85
CA SER A 221 -11.91 -3.03 -16.76
C SER A 221 -12.86 -1.86 -16.56
N GLU A 222 -14.10 -2.16 -16.16
CA GLU A 222 -15.13 -1.16 -15.91
C GLU A 222 -14.70 -0.13 -14.85
N LEU A 223 -14.03 -0.58 -13.79
CA LEU A 223 -13.48 0.32 -12.77
C LEU A 223 -12.36 1.21 -13.30
N SER A 224 -11.58 0.75 -14.28
CA SER A 224 -10.55 1.56 -14.94
C SER A 224 -11.15 2.66 -15.81
N VAL A 225 -12.25 2.36 -16.51
CA VAL A 225 -13.00 3.37 -17.31
C VAL A 225 -13.58 4.45 -16.38
N VAL A 226 -14.21 4.04 -15.28
CA VAL A 226 -14.71 4.96 -14.24
C VAL A 226 -13.59 5.82 -13.67
N PHE A 227 -12.44 5.22 -13.33
CA PHE A 227 -11.28 5.96 -12.84
C PHE A 227 -10.77 6.99 -13.85
N ALA A 228 -10.73 6.62 -15.14
CA ALA A 228 -10.30 7.52 -16.20
C ALA A 228 -11.24 8.71 -16.38
N HIS A 229 -12.55 8.47 -16.32
CA HIS A 229 -13.54 9.54 -16.29
C HIS A 229 -13.33 10.50 -15.11
N LEU A 230 -12.98 10.02 -13.92
CA LEU A 230 -12.70 10.86 -12.75
C LEU A 230 -11.37 11.63 -12.82
N ASN A 231 -10.29 10.97 -13.24
CA ASN A 231 -8.94 11.45 -12.92
C ASN A 231 -8.02 11.70 -14.12
N GLU A 232 -8.26 11.04 -15.25
CA GLU A 232 -7.34 11.14 -16.39
C GLU A 232 -7.64 12.38 -17.24
N PRO A 233 -6.63 13.10 -17.76
CA PRO A 233 -6.87 14.23 -18.65
C PRO A 233 -7.61 13.76 -19.91
N PRO A 234 -8.47 14.61 -20.52
CA PRO A 234 -9.07 14.31 -21.81
C PRO A 234 -8.01 13.94 -22.85
N PRO A 235 -8.19 12.86 -23.62
CA PRO A 235 -7.28 12.52 -24.70
C PRO A 235 -7.30 13.62 -25.77
N ARG A 236 -6.16 13.83 -26.42
CA ARG A 236 -6.06 14.75 -27.55
C ARG A 236 -6.52 14.05 -28.81
N LEU A 237 -7.40 14.70 -29.57
CA LEU A 237 -7.84 14.16 -30.85
C LEU A 237 -6.67 14.17 -31.85
N SER A 238 -5.78 15.16 -31.76
CA SER A 238 -4.58 15.27 -32.61
C SER A 238 -3.63 14.06 -32.50
N ASP A 239 -3.63 13.36 -31.36
CA ASP A 239 -2.82 12.14 -31.16
C ASP A 239 -3.32 10.95 -32.00
N VAL A 240 -4.61 10.94 -32.38
CA VAL A 240 -5.28 9.83 -33.10
C VAL A 240 -5.80 10.21 -34.50
N ARG A 241 -6.03 11.50 -34.74
CA ARG A 241 -6.48 12.10 -36.01
C ARG A 241 -5.64 13.36 -36.32
N PRO A 242 -4.32 13.22 -36.61
CA PRO A 242 -3.44 14.36 -36.87
C PRO A 242 -3.82 15.18 -38.12
N GLU A 243 -4.69 14.66 -38.98
CA GLU A 243 -5.23 15.37 -40.14
C GLU A 243 -6.35 16.37 -39.78
N LEU A 244 -6.90 16.32 -38.56
CA LEU A 244 -7.90 17.27 -38.08
C LEU A 244 -7.22 18.45 -37.37
N PRO A 245 -7.80 19.67 -37.37
CA PRO A 245 -7.18 20.81 -36.73
C PRO A 245 -6.99 20.64 -35.21
N ASP A 246 -5.80 20.99 -34.70
CA ASP A 246 -5.46 20.96 -33.26
C ASP A 246 -6.44 21.75 -32.37
N ALA A 247 -7.21 22.66 -32.96
CA ALA A 247 -8.27 23.39 -32.26
C ALA A 247 -9.29 22.44 -31.59
N PHE A 248 -9.47 21.20 -32.06
CA PHE A 248 -10.31 20.20 -31.42
C PHE A 248 -9.81 19.78 -30.03
N ASP A 249 -8.50 19.80 -29.77
CA ASP A 249 -7.95 19.42 -28.47
C ASP A 249 -8.43 20.39 -27.38
N GLY A 250 -8.53 21.69 -27.70
CA GLY A 250 -9.12 22.69 -26.81
C GLY A 250 -10.61 22.47 -26.58
N VAL A 251 -11.33 21.97 -27.59
CA VAL A 251 -12.75 21.62 -27.48
C VAL A 251 -12.93 20.46 -26.52
N PHE A 252 -12.18 19.37 -26.67
CA PHE A 252 -12.27 18.21 -25.78
C PHE A 252 -11.73 18.47 -24.39
N ALA A 253 -10.66 19.26 -24.25
CA ALA A 253 -10.17 19.70 -22.94
C ALA A 253 -11.24 20.46 -22.14
N THR A 254 -12.07 21.25 -22.83
CA THR A 254 -13.18 22.00 -22.21
C THR A 254 -14.40 21.11 -21.99
N ALA A 255 -14.83 20.34 -22.99
CA ALA A 255 -16.03 19.49 -22.91
C ALA A 255 -15.91 18.39 -21.85
N LEU A 256 -14.72 17.79 -21.76
CA LEU A 256 -14.40 16.68 -20.85
C LEU A 256 -13.68 17.14 -19.58
N ALA A 257 -13.74 18.44 -19.27
CA ALA A 257 -13.20 18.98 -18.02
C ALA A 257 -13.87 18.30 -16.83
N LYS A 258 -13.08 17.98 -15.79
CA LYS A 258 -13.59 17.22 -14.65
C LYS A 258 -14.57 18.04 -13.82
N ALA A 259 -14.24 19.32 -13.60
CA ALA A 259 -15.12 20.28 -12.96
C ALA A 259 -16.21 20.77 -13.93
N PRO A 260 -17.51 20.65 -13.60
CA PRO A 260 -18.60 21.10 -14.48
C PRO A 260 -18.55 22.60 -14.85
N GLU A 261 -18.01 23.46 -13.98
CA GLU A 261 -17.82 24.90 -14.22
C GLU A 261 -16.75 25.25 -15.26
N GLU A 262 -15.88 24.31 -15.58
CA GLU A 262 -14.87 24.46 -16.63
C GLU A 262 -15.38 24.05 -18.01
N ARG A 263 -16.60 23.48 -18.08
CA ARG A 263 -17.23 23.04 -19.34
C ARG A 263 -17.97 24.16 -20.06
N TYR A 264 -18.38 23.87 -21.29
CA TYR A 264 -19.37 24.68 -22.01
C TYR A 264 -20.67 24.77 -21.21
N SER A 265 -21.37 25.91 -21.34
CA SER A 265 -22.58 26.15 -20.54
C SER A 265 -23.80 25.40 -21.08
N THR A 266 -23.80 25.05 -22.36
CA THR A 266 -24.87 24.29 -23.03
C THR A 266 -24.27 23.32 -24.06
N CYS A 267 -25.04 22.29 -24.45
CA CYS A 267 -24.64 21.35 -25.51
C CYS A 267 -24.47 22.07 -26.85
N GLY A 268 -25.29 23.10 -27.12
CA GLY A 268 -25.16 23.94 -28.31
C GLY A 268 -23.87 24.77 -28.35
N GLU A 269 -23.35 25.22 -27.20
CA GLU A 269 -22.03 25.88 -27.14
C GLU A 269 -20.89 24.91 -27.50
N LEU A 270 -20.95 23.66 -27.02
CA LEU A 270 -20.01 22.61 -27.41
C LEU A 270 -20.03 22.38 -28.93
N ALA A 271 -21.22 22.22 -29.52
CA ALA A 271 -21.35 21.96 -30.95
C ALA A 271 -20.81 23.12 -31.81
N LYS A 272 -21.11 24.38 -31.44
CA LYS A 272 -20.54 25.58 -32.10
C LYS A 272 -19.02 25.67 -31.97
N ALA A 273 -18.47 25.29 -30.82
CA ALA A 273 -17.04 25.27 -30.59
C ALA A 273 -16.35 24.22 -31.46
N ALA A 274 -16.92 23.02 -31.56
CA ALA A 274 -16.43 21.96 -32.44
C ALA A 274 -16.52 22.35 -33.94
N ARG A 275 -17.62 23.00 -34.36
CA ARG A 275 -17.78 23.55 -35.71
C ARG A 275 -16.75 24.63 -36.04
N SER A 276 -16.38 25.45 -35.06
CA SER A 276 -15.32 26.46 -35.21
C SER A 276 -13.94 25.80 -35.31
N ALA A 277 -13.69 24.76 -34.50
CA ALA A 277 -12.45 24.00 -34.50
C ALA A 277 -12.21 23.30 -35.84
N LEU A 278 -13.25 22.73 -36.46
CA LEU A 278 -13.16 22.13 -37.80
C LEU A 278 -12.68 23.12 -38.87
N ARG A 279 -12.98 24.42 -38.70
CA ARG A 279 -12.51 25.51 -39.58
C ARG A 279 -11.14 26.09 -39.16
N GLY A 280 -10.45 25.44 -38.22
CA GLY A 280 -9.15 25.89 -37.67
C GLY A 280 -9.23 27.12 -36.77
N LYS A 281 -10.41 27.46 -36.24
CA LYS A 281 -10.63 28.66 -35.40
C LYS A 281 -10.94 28.28 -33.96
N THR A 282 -10.38 29.03 -33.01
CA THR A 282 -10.73 28.89 -31.58
C THR A 282 -11.99 29.68 -31.24
N PHE A 283 -13.00 29.01 -30.66
CA PHE A 283 -14.23 29.65 -30.21
C PHE A 283 -13.95 30.56 -28.99
N THR A 284 -14.27 31.86 -29.10
CA THR A 284 -14.13 32.81 -27.99
C THR A 284 -15.50 33.10 -27.37
N ARG A 285 -15.64 32.76 -26.08
CA ARG A 285 -16.90 32.93 -25.32
C ARG A 285 -17.27 34.42 -25.22
N PRO A 286 -18.53 34.83 -25.50
CA PRO A 286 -18.96 36.19 -25.25
C PRO A 286 -19.02 36.45 -23.73
N LYS A 287 -18.21 37.40 -23.22
CA LYS A 287 -18.28 37.84 -21.82
C LYS A 287 -19.61 38.59 -21.58
N VAL A 288 -20.48 38.04 -20.74
CA VAL A 288 -21.70 38.71 -20.30
C VAL A 288 -21.35 39.97 -19.49
N ARG A 289 -21.63 41.15 -20.06
CA ARG A 289 -21.45 42.47 -19.44
C ARG A 289 -22.46 42.68 -18.31
N ARG A 290 -22.07 42.55 -17.04
CA ARG A 290 -22.75 43.27 -15.94
C ARG A 290 -22.18 44.69 -15.83
N ARG A 291 -22.81 45.64 -16.53
CA ARG A 291 -22.55 47.09 -16.41
C ARG A 291 -23.18 47.61 -15.11
N ARG A 292 -22.36 48.06 -14.16
CA ARG A 292 -22.45 49.38 -13.48
C ARG A 292 -21.30 49.51 -12.48
N LEU A 293 -20.77 50.73 -12.36
CA LEU A 293 -19.65 51.22 -11.53
C LEU A 293 -18.23 51.10 -12.13
N VAL A 294 -18.03 51.72 -13.30
CA VAL A 294 -16.72 52.22 -13.74
C VAL A 294 -16.67 53.70 -13.41
N LEU A 295 -16.06 54.08 -12.29
CA LEU A 295 -15.64 55.47 -12.02
C LEU A 295 -14.45 55.59 -11.03
N VAL A 296 -13.84 54.51 -10.55
CA VAL A 296 -12.70 54.58 -9.59
C VAL A 296 -11.34 54.21 -10.23
N SER A 297 -11.34 53.71 -11.48
CA SER A 297 -10.14 53.11 -12.11
C SER A 297 -9.08 54.11 -12.59
N ALA A 298 -9.38 55.41 -12.67
CA ALA A 298 -8.44 56.39 -13.22
C ALA A 298 -7.35 56.83 -12.22
N ALA A 299 -7.56 56.65 -10.90
CA ALA A 299 -6.58 57.06 -9.88
C ALA A 299 -5.50 55.99 -9.58
N LEU A 300 -5.74 54.72 -9.92
CA LEU A 300 -4.81 53.62 -9.59
C LEU A 300 -3.74 53.34 -10.66
N LEU A 301 -3.88 53.91 -11.87
CA LEU A 301 -2.93 53.73 -12.98
C LEU A 301 -1.59 54.46 -12.78
N VAL A 302 -1.54 55.48 -11.91
CA VAL A 302 -0.27 56.16 -11.55
C VAL A 302 0.47 55.42 -10.42
N ALA A 303 -0.23 54.66 -9.58
CA ALA A 303 0.40 53.80 -8.57
C ALA A 303 0.97 52.49 -9.16
N ALA A 304 0.44 52.03 -10.30
CA ALA A 304 0.86 50.78 -10.94
C ALA A 304 2.19 50.89 -11.73
N ALA A 305 2.56 52.08 -12.20
CA ALA A 305 3.80 52.28 -12.94
C ALA A 305 5.06 52.29 -12.04
N ALA A 306 4.91 52.60 -10.74
CA ALA A 306 6.01 52.54 -9.77
C ALA A 306 6.25 51.11 -9.20
N MET A 307 5.33 50.17 -9.41
CA MET A 307 5.47 48.76 -8.96
C MET A 307 5.94 47.78 -10.05
N GLY A 308 6.02 48.22 -11.32
CA GLY A 308 6.53 47.38 -12.42
C GLY A 308 8.04 47.13 -12.36
N GLY A 309 8.81 48.00 -11.71
CA GLY A 309 10.27 47.90 -11.63
C GLY A 309 10.81 46.96 -10.55
N VAL A 310 9.97 46.48 -9.62
CA VAL A 310 10.42 45.61 -8.50
C VAL A 310 10.03 44.14 -8.71
N LEU A 311 9.26 43.82 -9.76
CA LEU A 311 8.75 42.47 -10.03
C LEU A 311 9.57 41.63 -11.01
N ALA A 312 10.70 42.13 -11.52
CA ALA A 312 11.63 41.36 -12.36
C ALA A 312 12.76 40.67 -11.57
N SER A 313 12.76 40.73 -10.23
CA SER A 313 13.73 40.03 -9.39
C SER A 313 13.07 39.39 -8.17
N ARG A 314 12.34 38.29 -8.37
CA ARG A 314 12.02 37.29 -7.33
C ARG A 314 11.43 36.04 -7.98
N SER A 315 12.32 35.15 -8.41
CA SER A 315 11.98 33.74 -8.60
C SER A 315 11.79 33.06 -7.24
N SER A 316 10.82 32.15 -7.17
CA SER A 316 10.45 31.27 -6.05
C SER A 316 9.81 31.93 -4.81
N SER A 317 8.49 31.79 -4.68
CA SER A 317 7.77 31.48 -3.43
C SER A 317 6.27 31.47 -3.71
N GLY A 318 5.57 30.46 -3.17
CA GLY A 318 4.17 30.20 -3.43
C GLY A 318 3.23 31.35 -3.05
N GLN A 319 2.11 31.45 -3.77
CA GLN A 319 0.97 32.27 -3.35
C GLN A 319 -0.15 31.40 -2.76
N PRO A 320 -0.95 31.99 -1.86
CA PRO A 320 -1.48 31.31 -0.69
C PRO A 320 -2.83 30.67 -0.97
N VAL A 321 -2.96 29.42 -0.54
CA VAL A 321 -4.25 28.81 -0.18
C VAL A 321 -4.98 29.81 0.70
N ALA A 322 -6.25 30.13 0.39
CA ALA A 322 -7.11 30.88 1.30
C ALA A 322 -6.90 30.31 2.70
N LYS A 323 -6.44 31.12 3.66
CA LYS A 323 -6.06 30.63 4.99
C LYS A 323 -7.26 29.94 5.62
N SER A 324 -7.31 28.61 5.55
CA SER A 324 -8.22 27.81 6.35
C SER A 324 -8.11 28.30 7.79
N PRO A 325 -9.23 28.48 8.50
CA PRO A 325 -9.20 28.92 9.90
C PRO A 325 -8.24 28.00 10.67
N SER A 326 -7.22 28.60 11.31
CA SER A 326 -6.18 27.84 11.97
C SER A 326 -6.53 27.56 13.42
N ILE A 327 -6.18 26.37 13.89
CA ILE A 327 -6.29 25.93 15.27
C ILE A 327 -4.89 25.71 15.84
N SER A 328 -4.66 26.20 17.06
CA SER A 328 -3.40 26.06 17.77
C SER A 328 -3.38 24.76 18.57
N LEU A 329 -2.94 23.68 17.93
CA LEU A 329 -2.70 22.40 18.59
C LEU A 329 -1.33 22.39 19.25
N ARG A 330 -1.27 22.16 20.56
CA ARG A 330 -0.02 22.05 21.30
C ARG A 330 0.44 20.58 21.27
N PRO A 331 1.67 20.28 20.83
CA PRO A 331 2.28 18.96 20.99
C PRO A 331 2.32 18.54 22.48
N ASP A 332 2.43 17.24 22.74
CA ASP A 332 2.54 16.67 24.10
C ASP A 332 1.33 16.95 25.01
N SER A 333 0.17 17.20 24.41
CA SER A 333 -1.07 17.45 25.15
C SER A 333 -2.29 16.92 24.42
N LEU A 334 -3.36 16.67 25.17
CA LEU A 334 -4.70 16.48 24.62
C LEU A 334 -5.34 17.86 24.51
N ASN A 335 -5.54 18.31 23.27
CA ASN A 335 -6.18 19.57 22.95
C ASN A 335 -7.70 19.34 22.90
N LEU A 336 -8.45 20.22 23.56
CA LEU A 336 -9.91 20.16 23.61
C LEU A 336 -10.47 21.24 22.68
N ILE A 337 -11.05 20.82 21.57
CA ILE A 337 -11.72 21.71 20.62
C ILE A 337 -13.22 21.68 20.93
N ASP A 338 -13.83 22.84 21.10
CA ASP A 338 -15.28 22.93 21.22
C ASP A 338 -15.94 22.65 19.86
N ALA A 339 -16.83 21.66 19.83
CA ALA A 339 -17.39 21.15 18.58
C ALA A 339 -18.32 22.14 17.86
N ARG A 340 -18.82 23.18 18.54
CA ARG A 340 -19.70 24.19 17.93
C ARG A 340 -18.93 25.40 17.42
N THR A 341 -17.96 25.86 18.20
CA THR A 341 -17.19 27.07 17.91
C THR A 341 -15.91 26.79 17.12
N HIS A 342 -15.48 25.53 17.06
CA HIS A 342 -14.25 25.06 16.42
C HIS A 342 -12.98 25.71 16.99
N ARG A 343 -13.05 26.16 18.25
CA ARG A 343 -11.92 26.79 18.96
C ARG A 343 -11.38 25.84 20.02
N VAL A 344 -10.06 25.91 20.24
CA VAL A 344 -9.42 25.21 21.35
C VAL A 344 -9.83 25.88 22.66
N VAL A 345 -10.60 25.18 23.49
CA VAL A 345 -11.13 25.67 24.78
C VAL A 345 -10.37 25.16 25.99
N GLY A 346 -9.45 24.22 25.80
CA GLY A 346 -8.63 23.69 26.88
C GLY A 346 -7.52 22.78 26.38
N ARG A 347 -6.54 22.52 27.25
CA ARG A 347 -5.45 21.58 26.99
C ARG A 347 -5.15 20.80 28.25
N ILE A 348 -5.04 19.48 28.12
CA ILE A 348 -4.68 18.58 29.20
C ILE A 348 -3.26 18.11 28.95
N SER A 349 -2.35 18.46 29.85
CA SER A 349 -0.93 18.12 29.73
C SER A 349 -0.39 17.64 31.08
N SER A 350 0.59 16.75 31.04
CA SER A 350 1.34 16.31 32.20
C SER A 350 2.67 15.74 31.73
N ARG A 351 3.79 16.18 32.31
CA ARG A 351 5.12 15.65 31.99
C ARG A 351 5.22 14.15 32.22
N ARG A 352 4.45 13.62 33.19
CA ARG A 352 4.43 12.19 33.50
C ARG A 352 3.54 11.38 32.55
N ALA A 353 2.60 12.01 31.85
CA ALA A 353 1.61 11.32 31.02
C ALA A 353 2.16 10.79 29.71
N GLY A 354 3.32 11.27 29.24
CA GLY A 354 3.98 10.69 28.07
C GLY A 354 3.28 10.95 26.73
N PHE A 355 2.36 11.92 26.64
CA PHE A 355 1.63 12.26 25.41
C PHE A 355 2.55 12.62 24.23
N ALA A 356 3.76 13.09 24.52
CA ALA A 356 4.80 13.38 23.53
C ALA A 356 5.18 12.18 22.66
N ASN A 357 5.09 10.99 23.23
CA ASN A 357 5.47 9.75 22.57
C ASN A 357 4.34 9.19 21.68
N GLY A 358 3.21 9.90 21.57
CA GLY A 358 2.03 9.45 20.85
C GLY A 358 0.96 8.86 21.74
N VAL A 359 -0.30 9.08 21.35
CA VAL A 359 -1.50 8.56 22.01
C VAL A 359 -2.01 7.38 21.18
N GLY A 360 -2.18 6.22 21.82
CA GLY A 360 -2.67 5.00 21.16
C GLY A 360 -4.19 5.02 21.00
N GLY A 361 -4.91 5.08 22.13
CA GLY A 361 -6.37 5.12 22.18
C GLY A 361 -6.90 5.90 23.38
N ILE A 362 -8.14 6.34 23.27
CA ILE A 362 -8.88 7.04 24.33
C ILE A 362 -10.21 6.33 24.53
N ALA A 363 -10.48 5.88 25.75
CA ALA A 363 -11.78 5.32 26.13
C ALA A 363 -12.41 6.16 27.25
N PHE A 364 -13.73 6.31 27.22
CA PHE A 364 -14.46 7.10 28.21
C PHE A 364 -15.28 6.18 29.12
N SER A 365 -15.22 6.42 30.42
CA SER A 365 -16.08 5.77 31.41
C SER A 365 -16.44 6.75 32.52
N LYS A 366 -17.74 6.84 32.84
CA LYS A 366 -18.36 7.68 33.89
C LYS A 366 -17.44 8.71 34.56
N GLY A 367 -17.34 9.90 33.96
CA GLY A 367 -16.61 11.04 34.52
C GLY A 367 -15.09 11.04 34.27
N ALA A 368 -14.56 10.02 33.59
CA ALA A 368 -13.14 9.90 33.27
C ALA A 368 -12.87 9.55 31.80
N ALA A 369 -11.69 9.97 31.31
CA ALA A 369 -11.06 9.47 30.10
C ALA A 369 -9.80 8.67 30.44
N TRP A 370 -9.63 7.56 29.74
CA TRP A 370 -8.52 6.61 29.88
C TRP A 370 -7.72 6.60 28.60
N VAL A 371 -6.44 6.99 28.69
CA VAL A 371 -5.61 7.28 27.53
C VAL A 371 -4.37 6.39 27.57
N THR A 372 -4.15 5.60 26.52
CA THR A 372 -2.91 4.83 26.36
C THR A 372 -1.89 5.61 25.54
N THR A 373 -0.61 5.41 25.83
CA THR A 373 0.50 6.05 25.10
C THR A 373 1.54 5.03 24.63
N ALA A 374 2.31 5.37 23.60
CA ALA A 374 3.31 4.47 23.04
C ALA A 374 4.47 4.16 24.02
N ASN A 375 4.73 5.05 24.99
CA ASN A 375 5.69 4.82 26.07
C ASN A 375 5.10 4.02 27.24
N GLN A 376 4.25 3.03 26.94
CA GLN A 376 3.73 2.07 27.92
C GLN A 376 2.96 2.71 29.08
N SER A 377 2.31 3.86 28.88
CA SER A 377 1.58 4.52 29.97
C SER A 377 0.06 4.41 29.78
N LEU A 378 -0.66 4.25 30.89
CA LEU A 378 -2.09 4.45 30.99
C LEU A 378 -2.37 5.69 31.84
N VAL A 379 -3.05 6.67 31.26
CA VAL A 379 -3.32 7.97 31.85
C VAL A 379 -4.80 8.09 32.17
N HIS A 380 -5.10 8.42 33.42
CA HIS A 380 -6.45 8.72 33.88
C HIS A 380 -6.68 10.23 33.92
N VAL A 381 -7.72 10.68 33.23
CA VAL A 381 -8.10 12.09 33.12
C VAL A 381 -9.50 12.27 33.69
N ASP A 382 -9.65 13.16 34.67
CA ASP A 382 -10.94 13.57 35.22
C ASP A 382 -11.62 14.55 34.23
N LEU A 383 -12.82 14.21 33.75
CA LEU A 383 -13.52 14.98 32.72
C LEU A 383 -14.04 16.31 33.24
N ALA A 384 -14.45 16.38 34.51
CA ALA A 384 -14.97 17.60 35.12
C ALA A 384 -13.83 18.59 35.39
N LYS A 385 -12.72 18.10 35.95
CA LYS A 385 -11.53 18.92 36.25
C LYS A 385 -10.64 19.18 35.04
N ARG A 386 -10.80 18.39 33.97
CA ARG A 386 -9.95 18.39 32.76
C ARG A 386 -8.47 18.28 33.09
N LYS A 387 -8.13 17.38 34.02
CA LYS A 387 -6.76 17.20 34.52
C LYS A 387 -6.40 15.73 34.61
N VAL A 388 -5.12 15.44 34.36
CA VAL A 388 -4.55 14.13 34.66
C VAL A 388 -4.55 13.95 36.17
N THR A 389 -5.21 12.90 36.66
CA THR A 389 -5.24 12.58 38.10
C THR A 389 -4.43 11.33 38.44
N ALA A 390 -4.15 10.46 37.48
CA ALA A 390 -3.22 9.35 37.66
C ALA A 390 -2.50 9.00 36.35
N VAL A 391 -1.26 8.51 36.47
CA VAL A 391 -0.52 7.87 35.37
C VAL A 391 0.02 6.55 35.91
N ARG A 392 -0.19 5.46 35.17
CA ARG A 392 0.33 4.14 35.50
C ARG A 392 1.26 3.67 34.38
N GLN A 393 2.42 3.14 34.75
CA GLN A 393 3.28 2.43 33.81
C GLN A 393 2.76 1.01 33.64
N LEU A 394 2.64 0.60 32.39
CA LEU A 394 2.29 -0.74 31.96
C LEU A 394 3.58 -1.53 31.74
N PRO A 395 3.57 -2.86 31.92
CA PRO A 395 4.76 -3.68 31.70
C PRO A 395 5.10 -3.86 30.21
N TRP A 396 4.24 -3.38 29.31
CA TRP A 396 4.35 -3.54 27.87
C TRP A 396 3.68 -2.38 27.12
N VAL A 397 3.93 -2.31 25.80
CA VAL A 397 3.28 -1.34 24.91
C VAL A 397 1.81 -1.74 24.70
N PRO A 398 0.85 -0.82 24.91
CA PRO A 398 -0.56 -1.12 24.71
C PRO A 398 -0.98 -1.07 23.24
N ALA A 399 -1.74 -2.07 22.78
CA ALA A 399 -2.36 -2.08 21.45
C ALA A 399 -3.66 -1.28 21.39
N GLY A 400 -4.45 -1.30 22.46
CA GLY A 400 -5.79 -0.71 22.48
C GLY A 400 -6.38 -0.60 23.87
N VAL A 401 -7.46 0.17 23.98
CA VAL A 401 -8.21 0.39 25.22
C VAL A 401 -9.71 0.38 24.93
N ALA A 402 -10.49 -0.28 25.79
CA ALA A 402 -11.95 -0.31 25.74
C ALA A 402 -12.54 -0.03 27.12
N ALA A 403 -13.74 0.54 27.17
CA ALA A 403 -14.44 0.83 28.42
C ALA A 403 -15.90 0.40 28.37
N GLY A 404 -16.42 -0.09 29.50
CA GLY A 404 -17.78 -0.61 29.61
C GLY A 404 -18.00 -1.34 30.93
N ALA A 405 -19.26 -1.49 31.37
CA ALA A 405 -19.62 -2.15 32.64
C ALA A 405 -18.73 -1.77 33.84
N ASN A 406 -18.55 -0.45 34.07
CA ASN A 406 -17.69 0.11 35.11
C ASN A 406 -16.24 -0.42 35.10
N SER A 407 -15.74 -0.90 33.96
CA SER A 407 -14.39 -1.41 33.78
C SER A 407 -13.72 -0.80 32.56
N VAL A 408 -12.40 -0.87 32.55
CA VAL A 408 -11.54 -0.51 31.41
C VAL A 408 -10.60 -1.67 31.14
N TRP A 409 -10.48 -2.06 29.87
CA TRP A 409 -9.57 -3.12 29.44
C TRP A 409 -8.46 -2.51 28.59
N VAL A 410 -7.23 -2.90 28.87
CA VAL A 410 -6.04 -2.51 28.10
C VAL A 410 -5.42 -3.78 27.53
N LEU A 411 -5.15 -3.75 26.22
CA LEU A 411 -4.59 -4.88 25.47
C LEU A 411 -3.08 -4.71 25.29
N GLN A 412 -2.33 -5.80 25.43
CA GLN A 412 -0.91 -5.85 25.05
C GLN A 412 -0.74 -5.78 23.54
N ASP A 413 0.27 -5.08 23.02
CA ASP A 413 0.52 -5.01 21.57
C ASP A 413 1.09 -6.32 21.02
N VAL A 414 2.19 -6.79 21.62
CA VAL A 414 2.82 -8.08 21.31
C VAL A 414 2.70 -8.99 22.52
N GLY A 415 1.75 -9.93 22.47
CA GLY A 415 1.46 -10.88 23.55
C GLY A 415 -0.05 -11.14 23.69
N GLN A 416 -0.46 -11.76 24.79
CA GLN A 416 -1.86 -12.19 25.01
C GLN A 416 -2.48 -11.58 26.27
N GLU A 417 -1.73 -10.75 27.02
CA GLU A 417 -2.19 -10.22 28.30
C GLU A 417 -3.21 -9.09 28.12
N ILE A 418 -4.27 -9.15 28.91
CA ILE A 418 -5.29 -8.12 29.05
C ILE A 418 -5.36 -7.69 30.51
N ILE A 419 -5.25 -6.38 30.74
CA ILE A 419 -5.42 -5.79 32.07
C ILE A 419 -6.81 -5.21 32.18
N ARG A 420 -7.60 -5.68 33.15
CA ARG A 420 -8.88 -5.10 33.54
C ARG A 420 -8.70 -4.17 34.72
N ILE A 421 -9.28 -2.99 34.61
CA ILE A 421 -9.17 -1.90 35.58
C ILE A 421 -10.58 -1.51 35.98
N ASP A 422 -10.81 -1.38 37.29
CA ASP A 422 -12.06 -0.82 37.80
C ASP A 422 -12.13 0.67 37.46
N ALA A 423 -13.17 1.08 36.74
CA ALA A 423 -13.26 2.44 36.19
C ALA A 423 -13.42 3.53 37.26
N HIS A 424 -13.87 3.17 38.47
CA HIS A 424 -14.11 4.13 39.55
C HIS A 424 -12.87 4.37 40.42
N SER A 425 -12.28 3.29 40.94
CA SER A 425 -11.07 3.34 41.76
C SER A 425 -9.78 3.46 40.95
N GLY A 426 -9.86 3.11 39.66
CA GLY A 426 -8.73 2.98 38.76
C GLY A 426 -7.73 1.90 39.13
N LYS A 427 -8.06 1.01 40.06
CA LYS A 427 -7.21 -0.12 40.47
C LYS A 427 -7.32 -1.25 39.46
N ILE A 428 -6.25 -2.01 39.28
CA ILE A 428 -6.27 -3.23 38.48
C ILE A 428 -7.20 -4.23 39.19
N ALA A 429 -8.31 -4.56 38.54
CA ALA A 429 -9.30 -5.50 39.02
C ALA A 429 -8.95 -6.95 38.63
N GLY A 430 -8.14 -7.13 37.57
CA GLY A 430 -7.67 -8.45 37.15
C GLY A 430 -6.70 -8.37 35.97
N ARG A 431 -5.97 -9.47 35.77
CA ARG A 431 -5.14 -9.72 34.59
C ARG A 431 -5.46 -11.10 34.07
N PHE A 432 -5.63 -11.23 32.77
CA PHE A 432 -5.95 -12.51 32.14
C PHE A 432 -5.45 -12.56 30.71
N ASP A 433 -5.23 -13.77 30.22
CA ASP A 433 -4.98 -14.05 28.81
C ASP A 433 -6.26 -14.61 28.17
N VAL A 434 -6.34 -14.51 26.85
CA VAL A 434 -7.45 -15.12 26.09
C VAL A 434 -7.23 -16.63 25.99
N ARG A 435 -7.96 -17.39 26.81
CA ARG A 435 -7.79 -18.85 26.92
C ARG A 435 -8.41 -19.58 25.73
N GLY A 436 -7.74 -20.64 25.26
CA GLY A 436 -8.19 -21.43 24.10
C GLY A 436 -7.78 -20.82 22.77
N ASP A 437 -6.64 -20.13 22.73
CA ASP A 437 -6.16 -19.41 21.57
C ASP A 437 -4.91 -20.00 20.92
N PRO A 438 -5.00 -20.60 19.71
CA PRO A 438 -3.90 -21.35 19.12
C PRO A 438 -2.95 -20.54 18.22
N THR A 439 -3.25 -19.28 17.93
CA THR A 439 -2.57 -18.53 16.85
C THR A 439 -1.59 -17.47 17.33
N GLY A 440 -1.64 -17.01 18.59
CA GLY A 440 -0.67 -16.05 19.13
C GLY A 440 -0.63 -14.70 18.39
N ALA A 441 -1.67 -14.37 17.63
CA ALA A 441 -1.73 -13.17 16.79
C ALA A 441 -1.78 -11.89 17.64
N ASN A 442 -1.15 -10.80 17.14
CA ASN A 442 -1.18 -9.49 17.77
C ASN A 442 -2.61 -8.90 17.77
N TRP A 443 -2.95 -8.17 18.83
CA TRP A 443 -4.27 -7.55 18.98
C TRP A 443 -4.37 -6.26 18.19
N GLY A 444 -5.52 -6.05 17.55
CA GLY A 444 -5.78 -4.83 16.79
C GLY A 444 -6.58 -3.79 17.59
N GLY A 445 -7.69 -4.22 18.18
CA GLY A 445 -8.66 -3.33 18.81
C GLY A 445 -9.61 -4.08 19.73
N ALA A 446 -10.31 -3.35 20.60
CA ALA A 446 -11.29 -3.90 21.53
C ALA A 446 -12.56 -3.04 21.59
N ALA A 447 -13.69 -3.68 21.85
CA ALA A 447 -14.96 -3.04 22.14
C ALA A 447 -15.67 -3.79 23.26
N TYR A 448 -16.47 -3.08 24.05
CA TYR A 448 -17.35 -3.71 25.04
C TYR A 448 -18.80 -3.61 24.57
N ALA A 449 -19.47 -4.75 24.45
CA ALA A 449 -20.83 -4.83 23.91
C ALA A 449 -21.56 -6.06 24.43
N ASP A 450 -22.85 -5.89 24.72
CA ASP A 450 -23.74 -6.99 25.12
C ASP A 450 -23.13 -7.90 26.20
N GLY A 451 -22.71 -7.27 27.30
CA GLY A 451 -22.11 -7.95 28.44
C GLY A 451 -20.71 -8.54 28.19
N SER A 452 -20.15 -8.43 26.98
CA SER A 452 -18.96 -9.16 26.54
C SER A 452 -17.84 -8.22 26.09
N LEU A 453 -16.61 -8.70 26.22
CA LEU A 453 -15.44 -8.06 25.61
C LEU A 453 -15.25 -8.64 24.20
N TRP A 454 -15.13 -7.77 23.21
CA TRP A 454 -14.88 -8.14 21.82
C TRP A 454 -13.49 -7.70 21.42
N LEU A 455 -12.75 -8.59 20.76
CA LEU A 455 -11.33 -8.40 20.43
C LEU A 455 -11.09 -8.64 18.94
N ALA A 456 -10.44 -7.70 18.28
CA ALA A 456 -9.99 -7.83 16.90
C ALA A 456 -8.57 -8.41 16.84
N ARG A 457 -8.36 -9.34 15.92
CA ARG A 457 -7.14 -10.12 15.74
C ARG A 457 -6.82 -10.26 14.25
N GLY A 458 -5.54 -10.49 13.95
CA GLY A 458 -5.08 -10.76 12.59
C GLY A 458 -5.76 -11.96 11.89
N ASP A 459 -6.38 -12.87 12.65
CA ASP A 459 -7.12 -14.04 12.15
C ASP A 459 -8.64 -13.94 12.28
N GLY A 460 -9.20 -12.91 12.94
CA GLY A 460 -10.64 -12.82 13.17
C GLY A 460 -11.09 -11.83 14.24
N VAL A 461 -12.36 -11.93 14.63
CA VAL A 461 -12.92 -11.28 15.83
C VAL A 461 -13.27 -12.35 16.85
N ALA A 462 -12.98 -12.10 18.12
CA ALA A 462 -13.33 -12.99 19.23
C ALA A 462 -14.25 -12.28 20.23
N ARG A 463 -15.37 -12.93 20.58
CA ARG A 463 -16.21 -12.55 21.72
C ARG A 463 -15.71 -13.30 22.95
N VAL A 464 -15.45 -12.59 24.03
CA VAL A 464 -14.74 -13.09 25.21
C VAL A 464 -15.50 -12.68 26.48
N ASP A 465 -15.52 -13.59 27.44
CA ASP A 465 -16.00 -13.30 28.78
C ASP A 465 -15.08 -12.25 29.44
N PRO A 466 -15.62 -11.08 29.85
CA PRO A 466 -14.81 -9.95 30.27
C PRO A 466 -14.14 -10.11 31.65
N LEU A 467 -14.52 -11.16 32.40
CA LEU A 467 -14.01 -11.46 33.74
C LEU A 467 -12.91 -12.52 33.70
N THR A 468 -13.10 -13.55 32.88
CA THR A 468 -12.30 -14.78 32.87
C THR A 468 -11.36 -14.90 31.66
N GLY A 469 -11.58 -14.13 30.60
CA GLY A 469 -10.83 -14.25 29.35
C GLY A 469 -11.19 -15.47 28.50
N ARG A 470 -12.26 -16.20 28.85
CA ARG A 470 -12.72 -17.35 28.08
C ARG A 470 -13.34 -16.91 26.76
N VAL A 471 -12.89 -17.49 25.64
CA VAL A 471 -13.52 -17.27 24.33
C VAL A 471 -14.92 -17.88 24.32
N LEU A 472 -15.92 -17.04 24.01
CA LEU A 472 -17.33 -17.41 23.89
C LEU A 472 -17.67 -17.76 22.44
N HIS A 473 -17.19 -16.97 21.47
CA HIS A 473 -17.40 -17.19 20.05
C HIS A 473 -16.25 -16.61 19.21
N ARG A 474 -15.99 -17.19 18.03
CA ARG A 474 -15.04 -16.67 17.03
C ARG A 474 -15.72 -16.38 15.69
N PHE A 475 -15.27 -15.32 15.03
CA PHE A 475 -15.78 -14.86 13.74
C PHE A 475 -14.63 -14.81 12.74
N PRO A 476 -14.78 -15.39 11.54
CA PRO A 476 -13.74 -15.38 10.50
C PRO A 476 -13.70 -14.01 9.78
N ALA A 477 -13.47 -12.94 10.54
CA ALA A 477 -13.42 -11.55 10.10
C ALA A 477 -12.07 -10.96 10.51
N ALA A 478 -11.01 -11.23 9.73
CA ALA A 478 -9.66 -10.75 10.02
C ALA A 478 -9.67 -9.23 10.14
N SER A 479 -9.42 -8.69 11.34
CA SER A 479 -9.70 -7.28 11.62
C SER A 479 -8.67 -6.68 12.54
N ARG A 480 -8.41 -5.39 12.35
CA ARG A 480 -7.68 -4.57 13.33
C ARG A 480 -8.61 -3.60 14.03
N TRP A 481 -9.54 -3.01 13.29
CA TRP A 481 -10.48 -2.02 13.81
C TRP A 481 -11.73 -2.70 14.32
N LEU A 482 -12.23 -2.24 15.47
CA LEU A 482 -13.43 -2.77 16.10
C LEU A 482 -14.20 -1.65 16.78
N VAL A 483 -15.48 -1.51 16.44
CA VAL A 483 -16.38 -0.50 17.01
C VAL A 483 -17.69 -1.17 17.42
N PHE A 484 -18.19 -0.82 18.59
CA PHE A 484 -19.57 -1.12 18.96
C PHE A 484 -20.41 0.15 18.83
N ALA A 485 -21.41 0.11 17.98
CA ALA A 485 -22.33 1.21 17.73
C ALA A 485 -23.64 0.69 17.16
N ASP A 486 -24.74 1.35 17.52
CA ASP A 486 -26.08 1.07 16.98
C ASP A 486 -26.49 -0.41 17.09
N GLY A 487 -26.09 -1.03 18.21
CA GLY A 487 -26.42 -2.41 18.54
C GLY A 487 -25.60 -3.48 17.81
N ALA A 488 -24.65 -3.11 16.95
CA ALA A 488 -23.82 -4.03 16.19
C ALA A 488 -22.32 -3.86 16.49
N ILE A 489 -21.57 -4.92 16.23
CA ILE A 489 -20.11 -4.91 16.20
C ILE A 489 -19.65 -4.73 14.77
N TRP A 490 -18.87 -3.68 14.54
CA TRP A 490 -18.32 -3.32 13.25
C TRP A 490 -16.83 -3.60 13.26
N ALA A 491 -16.36 -4.37 12.29
CA ALA A 491 -14.98 -4.80 12.21
C ALA A 491 -14.36 -4.40 10.87
N GLY A 492 -13.08 -4.03 10.86
CA GLY A 492 -12.39 -3.55 9.66
C GLY A 492 -10.99 -4.13 9.49
N GLU A 493 -10.65 -4.54 8.27
CA GLU A 493 -9.34 -5.06 7.89
C GLU A 493 -8.51 -3.97 7.19
N PRO A 494 -7.37 -3.54 7.77
CA PRO A 494 -6.52 -2.53 7.16
C PRO A 494 -6.06 -2.87 5.75
N GLY A 495 -5.52 -4.08 5.54
CA GLY A 495 -4.83 -4.41 4.29
C GLY A 495 -5.74 -4.65 3.07
N SER A 496 -7.00 -5.02 3.29
CA SER A 496 -7.91 -5.41 2.20
C SER A 496 -9.07 -4.43 1.98
N GLY A 497 -9.29 -3.50 2.92
CA GLY A 497 -10.45 -2.61 2.94
C GLY A 497 -11.77 -3.33 3.21
N ARG A 498 -11.73 -4.55 3.80
CA ARG A 498 -12.94 -5.27 4.19
C ARG A 498 -13.54 -4.71 5.47
N VAL A 499 -14.88 -4.64 5.49
CA VAL A 499 -15.68 -4.21 6.63
C VAL A 499 -16.75 -5.26 6.89
N TRP A 500 -16.97 -5.62 8.15
CA TRP A 500 -17.99 -6.57 8.58
C TRP A 500 -18.95 -5.95 9.59
N LYS A 501 -20.22 -6.32 9.49
CA LYS A 501 -21.24 -6.11 10.52
C LYS A 501 -21.52 -7.44 11.21
N ILE A 502 -21.38 -7.45 12.53
CA ILE A 502 -21.61 -8.62 13.38
C ILE A 502 -22.76 -8.29 14.32
N ASP A 503 -23.78 -9.13 14.32
CA ASP A 503 -24.86 -9.09 15.29
C ASP A 503 -24.39 -9.77 16.59
N PRO A 504 -24.25 -9.01 17.70
CA PRO A 504 -23.79 -9.57 18.96
C PRO A 504 -24.83 -10.47 19.63
N LEU A 505 -26.13 -10.32 19.36
CA LEU A 505 -27.17 -11.15 19.94
C LEU A 505 -27.27 -12.49 19.20
N ALA A 506 -27.25 -12.45 17.87
CA ALA A 506 -27.29 -13.66 17.04
C ALA A 506 -25.95 -14.40 16.96
N ASN A 507 -24.84 -13.77 17.37
CA ASN A 507 -23.48 -14.22 17.15
C ASN A 507 -23.22 -14.59 15.67
N LYS A 508 -23.63 -13.71 14.74
CA LYS A 508 -23.44 -13.94 13.30
C LYS A 508 -22.89 -12.71 12.59
N ILE A 509 -22.04 -12.93 11.60
CA ILE A 509 -21.75 -11.92 10.58
C ILE A 509 -23.03 -11.77 9.76
N VAL A 510 -23.61 -10.57 9.78
CA VAL A 510 -24.86 -10.28 9.06
C VAL A 510 -24.60 -9.63 7.72
N HIS A 511 -23.56 -8.78 7.62
CA HIS A 511 -23.16 -8.13 6.37
C HIS A 511 -21.63 -8.03 6.25
N GLN A 512 -21.15 -7.93 5.01
CA GLN A 512 -19.76 -7.63 4.70
C GLN A 512 -19.66 -6.78 3.44
N ALA A 513 -18.67 -5.90 3.38
CA ALA A 513 -18.31 -5.13 2.20
C ALA A 513 -16.79 -5.15 1.99
N LYS A 514 -16.38 -4.89 0.76
CA LYS A 514 -14.97 -4.72 0.37
C LYS A 514 -14.86 -3.42 -0.40
N LEU A 515 -14.16 -2.45 0.16
CA LEU A 515 -13.94 -1.15 -0.47
C LEU A 515 -12.83 -1.29 -1.50
N HIS A 516 -11.59 -1.13 -1.07
CA HIS A 516 -10.30 -1.46 -1.70
C HIS A 516 -9.26 -0.68 -0.90
N GLY A 517 -7.98 -0.90 -1.17
CA GLY A 517 -6.94 -0.10 -0.52
C GLY A 517 -6.83 -0.31 0.99
N TRP A 518 -6.26 0.67 1.69
CA TRP A 518 -5.88 0.56 3.09
C TRP A 518 -6.84 1.30 3.99
N LEU A 519 -7.56 0.53 4.82
CA LEU A 519 -8.47 1.05 5.82
C LEU A 519 -7.70 1.55 7.06
N SER A 520 -7.58 2.87 7.23
CA SER A 520 -6.83 3.48 8.34
C SER A 520 -7.57 3.54 9.66
N ASP A 521 -8.89 3.50 9.65
CA ASP A 521 -9.75 3.54 10.84
C ASP A 521 -11.14 2.97 10.49
N LEU A 522 -12.04 2.87 11.46
CA LEU A 522 -13.46 2.55 11.23
C LEU A 522 -14.28 3.25 12.30
N VAL A 523 -15.34 3.96 11.92
CA VAL A 523 -16.23 4.65 12.86
C VAL A 523 -17.68 4.48 12.42
N VAL A 524 -18.61 4.47 13.37
CA VAL A 524 -20.04 4.42 13.09
C VAL A 524 -20.73 5.57 13.82
N GLY A 525 -21.66 6.23 13.12
CA GLY A 525 -22.45 7.32 13.66
C GLY A 525 -23.12 8.15 12.56
N GLY A 526 -24.24 8.78 12.91
CA GLY A 526 -25.08 9.46 11.92
C GLY A 526 -25.83 8.49 11.01
N GLY A 527 -26.16 7.30 11.53
CA GLY A 527 -26.81 6.23 10.76
C GLY A 527 -25.94 5.72 9.61
N SER A 528 -24.61 5.77 9.75
CA SER A 528 -23.66 5.38 8.71
C SER A 528 -22.36 4.86 9.29
N VAL A 529 -21.73 3.96 8.54
CA VAL A 529 -20.38 3.47 8.78
C VAL A 529 -19.41 4.29 7.94
N TRP A 530 -18.36 4.80 8.57
CA TRP A 530 -17.36 5.65 7.95
C TRP A 530 -16.01 4.93 7.90
N ALA A 531 -15.51 4.74 6.70
CA ALA A 531 -14.35 3.90 6.39
C ALA A 531 -13.34 4.68 5.52
N PRO A 532 -12.27 5.26 6.10
CA PRO A 532 -11.22 5.97 5.38
C PRO A 532 -10.35 5.03 4.57
N ILE A 533 -10.13 5.35 3.29
CA ILE A 533 -9.11 4.69 2.48
C ILE A 533 -7.99 5.69 2.18
N LEU A 534 -6.81 5.45 2.77
CA LEU A 534 -5.71 6.42 2.77
C LEU A 534 -5.23 6.81 1.37
N GLN A 535 -5.19 5.86 0.43
CA GLN A 535 -4.67 6.09 -0.92
C GLN A 535 -5.53 7.05 -1.72
N ASP A 536 -6.83 7.07 -1.43
CA ASP A 536 -7.80 7.83 -2.19
C ASP A 536 -7.99 9.23 -1.59
N GLY A 537 -7.56 9.45 -0.34
CA GLY A 537 -7.84 10.68 0.39
C GLY A 537 -9.33 10.90 0.69
N VAL A 538 -10.11 9.81 0.69
CA VAL A 538 -11.56 9.83 0.92
C VAL A 538 -11.94 9.02 2.14
N VAL A 539 -13.13 9.32 2.66
CA VAL A 539 -13.81 8.49 3.65
C VAL A 539 -15.07 7.94 3.00
N PHE A 540 -15.18 6.63 2.89
CA PHE A 540 -16.40 5.99 2.42
C PHE A 540 -17.46 6.05 3.51
N LYS A 541 -18.64 6.56 3.15
CA LYS A 541 -19.88 6.49 3.92
C LYS A 541 -20.63 5.24 3.46
N LEU A 542 -20.85 4.28 4.34
CA LEU A 542 -21.56 3.04 4.08
C LEU A 542 -22.85 3.01 4.89
N SER A 543 -23.87 2.37 4.32
CA SER A 543 -25.12 2.07 4.98
C SER A 543 -24.90 1.15 6.18
N GLU A 544 -25.54 1.46 7.31
CA GLU A 544 -25.54 0.55 8.45
C GLU A 544 -26.42 -0.68 8.20
N GLU A 545 -27.36 -0.64 7.26
CA GLU A 545 -28.26 -1.77 7.03
C GLU A 545 -27.53 -2.91 6.30
N ASP A 546 -26.81 -2.59 5.23
CA ASP A 546 -26.27 -3.56 4.29
C ASP A 546 -24.79 -3.35 3.91
N LEU A 547 -24.12 -2.33 4.49
CA LEU A 547 -22.77 -1.88 4.13
C LEU A 547 -22.63 -1.38 2.67
N GLY A 548 -23.74 -1.05 2.00
CA GLY A 548 -23.71 -0.43 0.68
C GLY A 548 -23.07 0.97 0.71
N ILE A 549 -22.22 1.30 -0.26
CA ILE A 549 -21.57 2.62 -0.35
C ILE A 549 -22.64 3.68 -0.66
N GLN A 550 -22.78 4.64 0.25
CA GLN A 550 -23.69 5.78 0.14
C GLN A 550 -23.00 7.03 -0.43
N ALA A 551 -21.73 7.25 -0.06
CA ALA A 551 -20.90 8.37 -0.55
C ALA A 551 -19.40 8.11 -0.29
N SER A 552 -18.51 8.90 -0.91
CA SER A 552 -17.06 8.85 -0.66
C SER A 552 -16.43 10.25 -0.61
N PRO A 553 -16.85 11.14 0.31
CA PRO A 553 -16.34 12.50 0.39
C PRO A 553 -14.82 12.55 0.59
N ALA A 554 -14.15 13.39 -0.19
CA ALA A 554 -12.75 13.74 0.03
C ALA A 554 -12.62 14.54 1.33
N THR A 555 -11.92 13.99 2.33
CA THR A 555 -11.79 14.64 3.65
C THR A 555 -10.37 15.14 3.94
N GLY A 556 -9.39 14.75 3.13
CA GLY A 556 -7.99 15.19 3.22
C GLY A 556 -7.07 14.20 2.51
N ALA A 557 -5.81 14.56 2.27
CA ALA A 557 -4.87 13.66 1.59
C ALA A 557 -4.48 12.42 2.40
N ASP A 558 -4.97 12.32 3.65
CA ASP A 558 -4.55 11.35 4.64
C ASP A 558 -5.52 11.24 5.84
N PRO A 559 -6.74 10.74 5.63
CA PRO A 559 -7.71 10.57 6.71
C PRO A 559 -7.29 9.42 7.65
N GLU A 560 -6.43 9.70 8.63
CA GLU A 560 -5.77 8.67 9.46
C GLU A 560 -6.59 8.22 10.67
N ARG A 561 -7.29 9.14 11.35
CA ARG A 561 -8.16 8.81 12.49
C ARG A 561 -9.46 9.55 12.41
N LEU A 562 -10.56 8.86 12.74
CA LEU A 562 -11.91 9.39 12.62
C LEU A 562 -12.60 9.39 13.98
N SER A 563 -13.59 10.28 14.12
CA SER A 563 -14.57 10.19 15.19
C SER A 563 -15.85 10.90 14.79
N PHE A 564 -16.99 10.30 15.10
CA PHE A 564 -18.29 10.87 14.80
C PHE A 564 -18.91 11.50 16.05
N GLY A 565 -19.50 12.69 15.88
CA GLY A 565 -20.38 13.27 16.89
C GLY A 565 -20.59 14.77 16.75
N GLY A 566 -21.68 15.25 17.37
CA GLY A 566 -22.11 16.64 17.22
C GLY A 566 -22.63 16.98 15.82
N GLY A 567 -23.12 15.98 15.06
CA GLY A 567 -23.58 16.13 13.68
C GLY A 567 -22.46 16.14 12.63
N HIS A 568 -21.22 15.86 13.05
CA HIS A 568 -20.06 15.92 12.17
C HIS A 568 -19.21 14.65 12.27
N LEU A 569 -18.63 14.27 11.13
CA LEU A 569 -17.50 13.36 11.07
C LEU A 569 -16.21 14.16 11.18
N TRP A 570 -15.49 13.97 12.28
CA TRP A 570 -14.19 14.58 12.54
C TRP A 570 -13.06 13.68 12.05
N VAL A 571 -12.08 14.26 11.37
CA VAL A 571 -10.97 13.54 10.75
C VAL A 571 -9.66 14.22 11.11
N ALA A 572 -8.74 13.48 11.72
CA ALA A 572 -7.36 13.91 11.87
C ALA A 572 -6.58 13.56 10.60
N ASN A 573 -5.99 14.58 9.98
CA ASN A 573 -5.14 14.45 8.80
C ASN A 573 -3.72 14.87 9.17
N THR A 574 -2.90 13.89 9.53
CA THR A 574 -1.59 14.05 10.17
C THR A 574 -0.60 14.84 9.30
N ALA A 575 -0.38 14.41 8.07
CA ALA A 575 0.54 14.99 7.09
C ALA A 575 0.04 16.29 6.47
N SER A 576 -1.25 16.41 6.16
CA SER A 576 -1.79 17.71 5.72
C SER A 576 -1.88 18.73 6.86
N ARG A 577 -1.66 18.29 8.12
CA ARG A 577 -1.75 19.11 9.33
C ARG A 577 -3.10 19.79 9.44
N THR A 578 -4.16 19.02 9.25
CA THR A 578 -5.53 19.53 9.34
C THR A 578 -6.43 18.65 10.18
N VAL A 579 -7.37 19.25 10.89
CA VAL A 579 -8.56 18.56 11.38
C VAL A 579 -9.69 18.91 10.42
N SER A 580 -10.19 17.92 9.68
CA SER A 580 -11.35 18.11 8.81
C SER A 580 -12.62 17.75 9.57
N LEU A 581 -13.69 18.46 9.30
CA LEU A 581 -15.02 18.14 9.76
C LEU A 581 -15.97 18.12 8.56
N LEU A 582 -16.70 17.03 8.45
CA LEU A 582 -17.70 16.82 7.42
C LEU A 582 -19.07 16.83 8.08
N ASP A 583 -19.94 17.74 7.65
CA ASP A 583 -21.32 17.80 8.10
C ASP A 583 -22.12 16.61 7.56
N GLU A 584 -22.80 15.90 8.46
CA GLU A 584 -23.51 14.67 8.13
C GLU A 584 -24.66 14.90 7.13
N VAL A 585 -25.37 16.03 7.27
CA VAL A 585 -26.61 16.32 6.55
C VAL A 585 -26.31 17.04 5.23
N SER A 586 -25.53 18.11 5.28
CA SER A 586 -25.21 18.94 4.12
C SER A 586 -24.05 18.39 3.29
N GLY A 587 -23.25 17.48 3.83
CA GLY A 587 -22.00 17.02 3.22
C GLY A 587 -20.93 18.13 3.15
N ALA A 588 -21.17 19.30 3.75
CA ALA A 588 -20.25 20.40 3.71
C ALA A 588 -18.98 20.05 4.49
N ARG A 589 -17.83 20.17 3.81
CA ARG A 589 -16.52 19.98 4.41
C ARG A 589 -15.96 21.32 4.87
N ARG A 590 -15.42 21.33 6.08
CA ARG A 590 -14.57 22.42 6.57
C ARG A 590 -13.24 21.86 7.06
N GLN A 591 -12.16 22.58 6.79
CA GLN A 591 -10.83 22.23 7.28
C GLN A 591 -10.34 23.26 8.29
N LEU A 592 -9.77 22.75 9.38
CA LEU A 592 -9.08 23.53 10.39
C LEU A 592 -7.58 23.26 10.25
N GLY A 593 -6.82 24.26 9.80
CA GLY A 593 -5.37 24.12 9.64
C GLY A 593 -4.67 24.11 11.01
N ALA A 594 -3.66 23.27 11.20
CA ALA A 594 -2.90 23.18 12.44
C ALA A 594 -1.39 23.36 12.19
N GLU A 595 -0.69 23.94 13.16
CA GLU A 595 0.78 24.01 13.12
C GLU A 595 1.42 22.64 13.43
N ALA A 596 0.82 21.91 14.38
CA ALA A 596 1.19 20.55 14.75
C ALA A 596 0.43 19.50 13.92
N ARG A 597 0.91 18.26 13.92
CA ARG A 597 0.31 17.13 13.20
C ARG A 597 -0.74 16.44 14.07
N PRO A 598 -2.04 16.56 13.81
CA PRO A 598 -3.05 15.87 14.62
C PRO A 598 -2.93 14.36 14.39
N THR A 599 -2.75 13.58 15.45
CA THR A 599 -2.54 12.11 15.38
C THR A 599 -3.71 11.32 15.96
N THR A 600 -4.66 12.01 16.59
CA THR A 600 -5.86 11.41 17.19
C THR A 600 -6.98 12.42 17.11
N VAL A 601 -8.20 11.94 16.91
CA VAL A 601 -9.42 12.73 17.03
C VAL A 601 -10.49 11.85 17.67
N VAL A 602 -11.06 12.31 18.79
CA VAL A 602 -12.17 11.60 19.46
C VAL A 602 -13.20 12.60 19.95
N TYR A 603 -14.44 12.50 19.49
CA TYR A 603 -15.54 13.31 19.97
C TYR A 603 -16.10 12.74 21.28
N HIS A 604 -16.29 13.59 22.28
CA HIS A 604 -16.98 13.25 23.52
C HIS A 604 -17.62 14.49 24.16
N SER A 605 -18.92 14.44 24.45
CA SER A 605 -19.67 15.45 25.19
C SER A 605 -19.48 16.89 24.68
N GLY A 606 -19.59 17.11 23.37
CA GLY A 606 -19.47 18.44 22.74
C GLY A 606 -18.03 18.94 22.58
N LEU A 607 -17.04 18.13 22.96
CA LEU A 607 -15.62 18.41 22.77
C LEU A 607 -15.00 17.39 21.83
N VAL A 608 -14.08 17.85 20.98
CA VAL A 608 -13.22 17.02 20.15
C VAL A 608 -11.85 16.99 20.80
N TRP A 609 -11.46 15.81 21.27
CA TRP A 609 -10.18 15.53 21.91
C TRP A 609 -9.17 15.15 20.85
N THR A 610 -8.12 15.96 20.72
CA THR A 610 -7.07 15.71 19.72
C THR A 610 -5.68 15.73 20.34
N ALA A 611 -4.94 14.64 20.14
CA ALA A 611 -3.51 14.61 20.34
C ALA A 611 -2.82 15.10 19.07
N ALA A 612 -1.67 15.74 19.23
CA ALA A 612 -0.87 16.17 18.10
C ALA A 612 0.61 15.88 18.33
N ALA A 613 1.26 15.38 17.29
CA ALA A 613 2.71 15.29 17.22
C ALA A 613 3.29 16.63 16.76
N ALA A 614 4.52 16.92 17.17
CA ALA A 614 5.25 18.05 16.61
C ALA A 614 5.37 17.89 15.08
N ALA A 615 5.20 18.98 14.35
CA ALA A 615 5.58 19.00 12.94
C ALA A 615 7.11 19.05 12.85
N PRO A 616 7.72 18.25 11.95
CA PRO A 616 9.16 18.32 11.75
C PRO A 616 9.53 19.71 11.23
N THR A 617 10.59 20.29 11.77
CA THR A 617 11.10 21.60 11.34
C THR A 617 11.31 21.59 9.82
N PRO A 618 10.85 22.58 9.05
CA PRO A 618 11.13 22.66 7.63
C PRO A 618 12.63 22.52 7.36
N LEU A 619 13.01 21.69 6.38
CA LEU A 619 14.41 21.57 6.03
C LEU A 619 14.89 22.84 5.33
N PRO A 620 16.14 23.29 5.57
CA PRO A 620 16.72 24.38 4.81
C PRO A 620 16.66 24.12 3.31
N PRO A 621 16.52 25.15 2.46
CA PRO A 621 16.62 24.99 1.01
C PRO A 621 18.00 24.45 0.62
N ILE A 622 18.07 23.75 -0.51
CA ILE A 622 19.33 23.20 -1.05
C ILE A 622 19.47 23.58 -2.52
N LYS A 623 20.71 23.65 -3.01
CA LYS A 623 21.03 23.78 -4.43
C LYS A 623 21.40 22.39 -4.96
N GLY A 624 20.45 21.72 -5.62
CA GLY A 624 20.63 20.37 -6.16
C GLY A 624 19.46 19.45 -5.84
N GLU A 625 19.60 18.17 -6.19
CA GLU A 625 18.53 17.19 -6.05
C GLU A 625 18.37 16.73 -4.59
N GLN A 626 17.11 16.60 -4.17
CA GLN A 626 16.73 15.87 -2.97
C GLN A 626 16.08 14.54 -3.36
N LEU A 627 16.61 13.42 -2.88
CA LEU A 627 15.95 12.13 -2.92
C LEU A 627 15.07 11.92 -1.68
N ARG A 628 13.88 11.37 -1.87
CA ARG A 628 12.89 11.09 -0.83
C ARG A 628 12.65 9.59 -0.77
N VAL A 629 12.98 8.98 0.35
CA VAL A 629 12.80 7.56 0.63
C VAL A 629 11.73 7.43 1.70
N SER A 630 10.88 6.41 1.60
CA SER A 630 9.83 6.16 2.59
C SER A 630 9.89 4.73 3.11
N THR A 631 9.67 4.56 4.41
CA THR A 631 9.59 3.25 5.05
C THR A 631 8.36 3.18 5.95
N PRO A 632 7.73 1.99 6.14
CA PRO A 632 6.54 1.86 6.98
C PRO A 632 6.87 1.70 8.47
N THR A 633 8.15 1.50 8.80
CA THR A 633 8.63 1.42 10.19
C THR A 633 9.76 2.41 10.42
N ASP A 634 10.02 2.67 11.69
CA ASP A 634 11.15 3.47 12.12
C ASP A 634 12.48 2.86 11.62
N THR A 635 13.18 3.65 10.80
CA THR A 635 14.53 3.37 10.32
C THR A 635 15.60 3.71 11.34
N ALA A 636 15.24 4.05 12.58
CA ALA A 636 16.13 4.43 13.67
C ALA A 636 17.50 3.76 13.54
N VAL A 637 18.44 4.57 13.04
CA VAL A 637 19.82 4.15 12.85
C VAL A 637 20.49 4.42 14.18
N ASP A 638 20.88 3.34 14.86
CA ASP A 638 21.82 3.48 15.97
C ASP A 638 23.06 4.22 15.42
N PRO A 639 23.58 5.27 16.09
CA PRO A 639 24.85 5.88 15.71
C PRO A 639 25.98 4.85 15.62
N ASP A 640 25.82 3.68 16.23
CA ASP A 640 26.57 2.48 15.90
C ASP A 640 25.99 1.79 14.64
N PRO A 641 26.75 1.68 13.52
CA PRO A 641 26.32 1.12 12.22
C PRO A 641 25.80 -0.34 12.19
N MET A 642 25.45 -0.93 13.33
CA MET A 642 25.37 -2.37 13.58
C MET A 642 23.94 -2.94 13.69
N GLY A 643 22.90 -2.12 13.49
CA GLY A 643 21.50 -2.56 13.51
C GLY A 643 21.04 -3.20 12.18
N GLY A 644 20.87 -4.52 12.17
CA GLY A 644 20.56 -5.32 10.97
C GLY A 644 19.09 -5.33 10.52
N LYS A 645 18.60 -4.25 9.91
CA LYS A 645 17.36 -4.24 9.12
C LYS A 645 17.65 -3.93 7.64
N GLY A 646 16.89 -4.51 6.70
CA GLY A 646 17.16 -4.42 5.25
C GLY A 646 17.22 -2.97 4.71
N SER A 647 16.31 -2.10 5.14
CA SER A 647 16.31 -0.66 4.80
C SER A 647 17.53 0.10 5.36
N VAL A 648 18.02 -0.33 6.52
CA VAL A 648 19.24 0.20 7.14
C VAL A 648 20.47 -0.20 6.31
N GLN A 649 20.46 -1.35 5.62
CA GLN A 649 21.62 -1.78 4.82
C GLN A 649 21.96 -0.80 3.67
N GLN A 650 20.95 -0.28 2.95
CA GLN A 650 21.15 0.76 1.93
C GLN A 650 21.67 2.07 2.52
N LEU A 651 21.09 2.50 3.64
CA LEU A 651 21.50 3.70 4.36
C LEU A 651 22.95 3.57 4.84
N MET A 652 23.30 2.40 5.39
CA MET A 652 24.64 2.10 5.85
C MET A 652 25.64 2.05 4.71
N TYR A 653 25.25 1.46 3.58
CA TYR A 653 26.05 1.49 2.37
C TYR A 653 26.31 2.92 1.92
N ALA A 654 25.31 3.80 1.91
CA ALA A 654 25.45 5.22 1.51
C ALA A 654 26.35 6.05 2.46
N THR A 655 26.49 5.66 3.73
CA THR A 655 27.22 6.42 4.75
C THR A 655 28.61 5.87 5.08
N CYS A 656 28.87 4.61 4.76
CA CYS A 656 30.14 3.96 5.05
C CYS A 656 31.16 4.12 3.92
N ALA A 657 32.43 4.31 4.29
CA ALA A 657 33.59 3.97 3.45
C ALA A 657 34.48 3.03 4.25
N ASN A 658 34.80 1.86 3.70
CA ASN A 658 35.53 0.82 4.43
C ASN A 658 36.93 0.60 3.80
N LEU A 659 37.73 -0.34 4.32
CA LEU A 659 39.03 -0.69 3.72
C LEU A 659 38.84 -1.12 2.27
N LEU A 660 37.88 -2.00 2.04
CA LEU A 660 37.45 -2.51 0.76
C LEU A 660 35.94 -2.29 0.60
N TYR A 661 35.47 -2.24 -0.64
CA TYR A 661 34.07 -2.11 -0.98
C TYR A 661 33.76 -2.91 -2.24
N TYR A 662 32.48 -3.15 -2.48
CA TYR A 662 32.00 -3.63 -3.76
C TYR A 662 31.67 -2.42 -4.65
N PRO A 663 32.19 -2.33 -5.89
CA PRO A 663 31.88 -1.21 -6.79
C PRO A 663 30.38 -1.00 -7.03
N ASP A 664 29.98 0.25 -7.25
CA ASP A 664 28.61 0.65 -7.57
C ASP A 664 28.28 0.26 -9.02
N SER A 665 28.07 -1.04 -9.24
CA SER A 665 27.82 -1.64 -10.55
C SER A 665 26.81 -2.78 -10.44
N ALA A 666 25.95 -2.89 -11.44
CA ALA A 666 24.98 -3.99 -11.59
C ALA A 666 25.59 -5.24 -12.25
N GLY A 667 26.82 -5.15 -12.78
CA GLY A 667 27.50 -6.23 -13.47
C GLY A 667 28.49 -7.00 -12.58
N ALA A 668 29.25 -7.91 -13.20
CA ALA A 668 30.23 -8.77 -12.52
C ALA A 668 31.40 -8.01 -11.83
N ASP A 669 31.58 -6.71 -12.10
CA ASP A 669 32.53 -5.89 -11.35
C ASP A 669 31.99 -5.50 -9.97
N GLY A 670 30.66 -5.34 -9.83
CA GLY A 670 29.99 -5.05 -8.57
C GLY A 670 29.96 -6.21 -7.57
N THR A 671 30.42 -7.41 -7.97
CA THR A 671 30.55 -8.59 -7.09
C THR A 671 31.99 -8.86 -6.65
N ARG A 672 32.92 -7.95 -6.97
CA ARG A 672 34.36 -8.11 -6.65
C ARG A 672 34.82 -6.99 -5.73
N LEU A 673 35.39 -7.37 -4.59
CA LEU A 673 35.99 -6.41 -3.68
C LEU A 673 37.11 -5.61 -4.35
N ARG A 674 37.07 -4.29 -4.13
CA ARG A 674 38.09 -3.33 -4.55
C ARG A 674 38.55 -2.50 -3.34
N PRO A 675 39.77 -1.94 -3.38
CA PRO A 675 40.22 -0.99 -2.36
C PRO A 675 39.39 0.31 -2.40
N GLU A 676 38.89 0.75 -1.25
CA GLU A 676 38.29 2.09 -1.11
C GLU A 676 39.23 3.01 -0.32
N ILE A 677 39.31 2.81 1.01
CA ILE A 677 40.27 3.52 1.86
C ILE A 677 41.65 2.84 1.82
N ALA A 678 41.70 1.53 1.60
CA ALA A 678 42.96 0.86 1.33
C ALA A 678 43.58 1.34 0.00
N ALA A 679 44.90 1.44 -0.05
CA ALA A 679 45.64 1.83 -1.24
C ALA A 679 45.57 0.77 -2.33
N ALA A 680 45.59 -0.50 -1.92
CA ALA A 680 45.54 -1.69 -2.77
C ALA A 680 44.86 -2.83 -1.99
N MET A 681 44.62 -3.97 -2.65
CA MET A 681 44.26 -5.20 -1.96
C MET A 681 45.35 -5.57 -0.94
N PRO A 682 45.02 -6.19 0.21
CA PRO A 682 46.00 -6.45 1.24
C PRO A 682 47.08 -7.44 0.77
N ALA A 683 48.31 -7.21 1.19
CA ALA A 683 49.35 -8.24 1.10
C ALA A 683 49.01 -9.35 2.09
N VAL A 684 49.02 -10.59 1.62
CA VAL A 684 48.70 -11.77 2.42
C VAL A 684 49.96 -12.55 2.68
N SER A 685 50.24 -12.88 3.94
CA SER A 685 51.38 -13.74 4.29
C SER A 685 51.29 -15.11 3.61
N PRO A 686 52.42 -15.80 3.35
CA PRO A 686 52.43 -17.12 2.69
C PRO A 686 51.56 -18.18 3.39
N ASN A 687 51.47 -18.12 4.72
CA ASN A 687 50.61 -19.01 5.50
C ASN A 687 49.11 -18.63 5.46
N GLY A 688 48.73 -17.57 4.72
CA GLY A 688 47.34 -17.15 4.52
C GLY A 688 46.67 -16.48 5.73
N ARG A 689 47.39 -16.25 6.83
CA ARG A 689 46.83 -15.78 8.11
C ARG A 689 46.89 -14.26 8.33
N THR A 690 47.90 -13.59 7.79
CA THR A 690 48.12 -12.15 8.04
C THR A 690 47.77 -11.35 6.80
N TYR A 691 46.90 -10.35 6.96
CA TYR A 691 46.47 -9.41 5.93
C TYR A 691 47.00 -8.02 6.26
N THR A 692 47.84 -7.46 5.40
CA THR A 692 48.44 -6.13 5.61
C THR A 692 47.86 -5.13 4.61
N PHE A 693 47.11 -4.15 5.13
CA PHE A 693 46.54 -3.04 4.38
C PHE A 693 47.43 -1.82 4.51
N ARG A 694 47.59 -1.06 3.42
CA ARG A 694 48.13 0.30 3.46
C ARG A 694 46.97 1.28 3.32
N ILE A 695 46.84 2.20 4.26
CA ILE A 695 45.74 3.18 4.30
C ILE A 695 46.11 4.42 3.47
N ARG A 696 45.20 4.85 2.57
CA ARG A 696 45.35 6.08 1.79
C ARG A 696 45.31 7.30 2.71
N ARG A 697 46.04 8.36 2.35
CA ARG A 697 45.89 9.68 2.95
C ARG A 697 44.72 10.41 2.28
N GLY A 698 44.06 11.32 2.98
CA GLY A 698 43.04 12.22 2.43
C GLY A 698 41.61 11.94 2.84
N TYR A 699 41.27 10.70 3.25
CA TYR A 699 39.95 10.40 3.81
C TYR A 699 39.78 11.04 5.19
N ARG A 700 38.62 11.66 5.40
CA ARG A 700 38.23 12.30 6.66
C ARG A 700 36.76 12.05 6.95
N PHE A 701 36.41 12.01 8.22
CA PHE A 701 35.03 11.97 8.66
C PHE A 701 34.29 13.26 8.29
N SER A 702 32.98 13.14 8.10
CA SER A 702 32.09 14.29 7.96
C SER A 702 32.10 15.18 9.22
N PRO A 703 31.54 16.40 9.14
CA PRO A 703 31.24 17.19 10.33
C PRO A 703 30.33 16.42 11.31
N PRO A 704 30.43 16.69 12.63
CA PRO A 704 31.32 17.69 13.24
C PRO A 704 32.77 17.23 13.45
N SER A 705 33.09 15.94 13.29
CA SER A 705 34.41 15.40 13.64
C SER A 705 35.53 15.94 12.75
N GLY A 706 35.45 15.76 11.42
CA GLY A 706 36.53 16.16 10.50
C GLY A 706 37.86 15.40 10.68
N GLU A 707 37.93 14.44 11.62
CA GLU A 707 39.11 13.63 11.92
C GLU A 707 39.57 12.87 10.66
N ALA A 708 40.90 12.67 10.55
CA ALA A 708 41.46 11.85 9.49
C ALA A 708 41.17 10.37 9.73
N VAL A 709 40.80 9.65 8.68
CA VAL A 709 40.65 8.19 8.71
C VAL A 709 42.03 7.55 8.50
N THR A 710 42.52 6.84 9.51
CA THR A 710 43.89 6.30 9.55
C THR A 710 43.90 4.80 9.89
N ALA A 711 45.07 4.15 9.83
CA ALA A 711 45.22 2.78 10.30
C ALA A 711 44.84 2.61 11.78
N ARG A 712 45.12 3.63 12.61
CA ARG A 712 44.71 3.65 14.02
C ARG A 712 43.19 3.75 14.18
N THR A 713 42.51 4.48 13.29
CA THR A 713 41.04 4.54 13.25
C THR A 713 40.43 3.16 13.04
N PHE A 714 40.98 2.35 12.13
CA PHE A 714 40.51 0.98 11.90
C PHE A 714 40.85 0.02 13.05
N GLN A 715 42.03 0.15 13.68
CA GLN A 715 42.34 -0.59 14.91
C GLN A 715 41.30 -0.31 15.99
N HIS A 716 41.03 0.97 16.27
CA HIS A 716 40.01 1.40 17.24
C HIS A 716 38.63 0.84 16.89
N THR A 717 38.24 0.92 15.62
CA THR A 717 36.95 0.40 15.14
C THR A 717 36.84 -1.11 15.36
N LEU A 718 37.86 -1.88 14.99
CA LEU A 718 37.85 -3.33 15.15
C LEU A 718 37.77 -3.73 16.63
N GLU A 719 38.59 -3.11 17.48
CA GLU A 719 38.56 -3.36 18.94
C GLU A 719 37.22 -2.96 19.56
N ARG A 720 36.65 -1.82 19.14
CA ARG A 720 35.32 -1.37 19.53
C ARG A 720 34.24 -2.37 19.12
N SER A 721 34.23 -2.83 17.87
CA SER A 721 33.28 -3.83 17.39
C SER A 721 33.47 -5.18 18.10
N LEU A 722 34.68 -5.54 18.50
CA LEU A 722 34.96 -6.81 19.19
C LEU A 722 34.86 -6.71 20.71
N SER A 723 34.56 -5.53 21.26
CA SER A 723 34.49 -5.30 22.70
C SER A 723 33.27 -5.99 23.34
N PRO A 724 33.41 -6.59 24.54
CA PRO A 724 32.26 -7.09 25.30
C PRO A 724 31.37 -5.95 25.82
N LYS A 725 31.88 -4.71 25.86
CA LYS A 725 31.12 -3.51 26.27
C LYS A 725 30.10 -3.08 25.21
N ASN A 726 30.28 -3.48 23.96
CA ASN A 726 29.36 -3.19 22.89
C ASN A 726 28.39 -4.35 22.66
N VAL A 727 27.29 -4.37 23.43
CA VAL A 727 26.32 -5.47 23.43
C VAL A 727 25.50 -5.60 22.14
N TYR A 728 25.45 -4.55 21.31
CA TYR A 728 24.73 -4.52 20.04
C TYR A 728 25.61 -4.86 18.83
N SER A 729 26.90 -5.14 19.06
CA SER A 729 27.85 -5.38 17.99
C SER A 729 27.73 -6.79 17.39
N ALA A 730 27.65 -6.84 16.06
CA ALA A 730 27.84 -8.05 15.25
C ALA A 730 29.32 -8.50 15.14
N GLY A 731 30.28 -7.65 15.54
CA GLY A 731 31.71 -7.91 15.42
C GLY A 731 32.18 -9.25 15.98
N PRO A 732 31.73 -9.70 17.17
CA PRO A 732 32.14 -10.98 17.75
C PRO A 732 31.71 -12.20 16.92
N TRP A 733 30.65 -12.07 16.12
CA TRP A 733 30.20 -13.11 15.19
C TRP A 733 30.94 -13.03 13.85
N LEU A 734 31.26 -11.81 13.42
CA LEU A 734 31.87 -11.54 12.11
C LEU A 734 33.39 -11.65 12.09
N ALA A 735 34.09 -11.51 13.22
CA ALA A 735 35.55 -11.65 13.27
C ALA A 735 36.06 -12.34 14.56
N PRO A 736 35.48 -13.49 14.97
CA PRO A 736 35.94 -14.22 16.15
C PRO A 736 37.34 -14.81 15.99
N ASP A 737 37.79 -14.96 14.74
CA ASP A 737 38.99 -15.67 14.33
C ASP A 737 40.26 -14.80 14.26
N ILE A 738 40.19 -13.53 14.67
CA ILE A 738 41.37 -12.68 14.83
C ILE A 738 42.15 -13.12 16.07
N GLU A 739 43.47 -13.23 15.95
CA GLU A 739 44.35 -13.64 17.03
C GLU A 739 44.26 -12.68 18.22
N GLY A 740 44.06 -13.23 19.43
CA GLY A 740 43.95 -12.44 20.67
C GLY A 740 42.55 -11.91 21.01
N VAL A 741 41.53 -12.10 20.18
CA VAL A 741 40.15 -11.66 20.48
C VAL A 741 39.62 -12.24 21.79
N SER A 742 39.81 -13.54 22.03
CA SER A 742 39.35 -14.19 23.27
C SER A 742 40.00 -13.59 24.52
N ALA A 743 41.29 -13.23 24.45
CA ALA A 743 42.00 -12.59 25.57
C ALA A 743 41.51 -11.16 25.81
N TYR A 744 41.33 -10.39 24.73
CA TYR A 744 40.77 -9.03 24.80
C TYR A 744 39.37 -9.02 25.41
N ARG A 745 38.48 -9.89 24.91
CA ARG A 745 37.09 -10.00 25.42
C ARG A 745 37.00 -10.48 26.85
N ALA A 746 37.95 -11.30 27.30
CA ALA A 746 38.06 -11.72 28.70
C ALA A 746 38.70 -10.66 29.62
N GLY A 747 39.03 -9.47 29.12
CA GLY A 747 39.69 -8.41 29.88
C GLY A 747 41.15 -8.71 30.23
N LYS A 748 41.76 -9.73 29.60
CA LYS A 748 43.16 -10.14 29.84
C LYS A 748 44.17 -9.36 29.00
N ALA A 749 43.72 -8.58 28.02
CA ALA A 749 44.55 -7.74 27.18
C ALA A 749 43.84 -6.42 26.88
N ALA A 750 44.59 -5.31 26.87
CA ALA A 750 44.06 -3.98 26.54
C ALA A 750 43.81 -3.78 25.04
N HIS A 751 44.52 -4.52 24.19
CA HIS A 751 44.43 -4.48 22.73
C HIS A 751 44.39 -5.90 22.16
N ILE A 752 43.87 -6.04 20.95
CA ILE A 752 43.82 -7.34 20.25
C ILE A 752 45.17 -7.62 19.61
N ALA A 753 45.88 -8.65 20.08
CA ALA A 753 47.25 -8.97 19.67
C ALA A 753 47.42 -9.15 18.14
N GLY A 754 46.42 -9.70 17.46
CA GLY A 754 46.41 -9.89 16.02
C GLY A 754 46.19 -8.60 15.21
N ILE A 755 45.96 -7.44 15.83
CA ILE A 755 45.74 -6.17 15.13
C ILE A 755 46.93 -5.24 15.41
N VAL A 756 47.75 -5.01 14.40
CA VAL A 756 49.00 -4.24 14.53
C VAL A 756 49.00 -3.06 13.57
N VAL A 757 49.25 -1.86 14.09
CA VAL A 757 49.38 -0.63 13.30
C VAL A 757 50.83 -0.16 13.29
N ARG A 758 51.37 0.11 12.09
CA ARG A 758 52.71 0.71 11.89
C ARG A 758 52.63 1.82 10.84
N GLY A 759 52.67 3.07 11.27
CA GLY A 759 52.47 4.23 10.39
C GLY A 759 51.08 4.18 9.73
N ASN A 760 51.04 4.07 8.40
CA ASN A 760 49.79 3.90 7.65
C ASN A 760 49.47 2.44 7.30
N ALA A 761 50.22 1.46 7.82
CA ALA A 761 49.95 0.05 7.63
C ALA A 761 49.12 -0.51 8.78
N LEU A 762 48.10 -1.30 8.45
CA LEU A 762 47.27 -2.09 9.37
C LEU A 762 47.45 -3.57 9.02
N ALA A 763 48.02 -4.35 9.93
CA ALA A 763 48.12 -5.80 9.81
C ALA A 763 47.08 -6.47 10.71
N ILE A 764 46.34 -7.42 10.15
CA ILE A 764 45.37 -8.24 10.87
C ILE A 764 45.76 -9.72 10.70
N THR A 765 46.02 -10.40 11.82
CA THR A 765 46.43 -11.80 11.87
C THR A 765 45.31 -12.67 12.42
N LEU A 766 44.95 -13.69 11.66
CA LEU A 766 43.94 -14.67 12.04
C LEU A 766 44.57 -15.87 12.74
N VAL A 767 43.79 -16.56 13.56
CA VAL A 767 44.16 -17.85 14.19
C VAL A 767 44.41 -18.92 13.13
N LYS A 768 43.61 -18.93 12.05
CA LYS A 768 43.76 -19.82 10.89
C LYS A 768 43.39 -19.10 9.59
N PRO A 769 43.81 -19.59 8.41
CA PRO A 769 43.39 -19.00 7.14
C PRO A 769 41.87 -19.04 6.98
N ALA A 770 41.28 -17.90 6.60
CA ALA A 770 39.86 -17.77 6.30
C ALA A 770 39.68 -17.01 4.98
N GLY A 771 39.05 -17.64 4.00
CA GLY A 771 38.94 -17.12 2.64
C GLY A 771 37.86 -16.06 2.43
N ASP A 772 36.88 -16.00 3.34
CA ASP A 772 35.80 -15.02 3.42
C ASP A 772 36.15 -13.78 4.26
N PHE A 773 37.33 -13.76 4.89
CA PHE A 773 37.70 -12.71 5.83
C PHE A 773 37.60 -11.30 5.24
N LEU A 774 38.00 -11.12 3.97
CA LEU A 774 37.87 -9.82 3.29
C LEU A 774 36.42 -9.43 3.05
N THR A 775 35.54 -10.39 2.76
CA THR A 775 34.10 -10.15 2.63
C THR A 775 33.51 -9.71 3.96
N ARG A 776 33.78 -10.43 5.05
CA ARG A 776 33.34 -10.07 6.41
C ARG A 776 33.84 -8.69 6.82
N LEU A 777 35.11 -8.40 6.60
CA LEU A 777 35.74 -7.12 6.95
C LEU A 777 35.18 -5.93 6.16
N SER A 778 34.60 -6.17 4.97
CA SER A 778 34.01 -5.13 4.12
C SER A 778 32.56 -4.79 4.51
N MET A 779 31.94 -5.55 5.42
CA MET A 779 30.58 -5.30 5.89
C MET A 779 30.49 -4.01 6.72
N SER A 780 29.29 -3.45 6.84
CA SER A 780 29.05 -2.18 7.55
C SER A 780 29.39 -2.23 9.05
N ALA A 781 29.45 -3.43 9.63
CA ALA A 781 29.88 -3.66 11.01
C ALA A 781 31.32 -3.18 11.32
N PHE A 782 32.13 -2.96 10.28
CA PHE A 782 33.52 -2.50 10.40
C PHE A 782 33.75 -1.13 9.74
N CYS A 783 32.68 -0.37 9.47
CA CYS A 783 32.81 1.02 9.06
C CYS A 783 33.63 1.80 10.10
N PRO A 784 34.61 2.59 9.68
CA PRO A 784 35.48 3.30 10.61
C PRO A 784 34.65 4.27 11.46
N VAL A 785 35.00 4.36 12.73
CA VAL A 785 34.40 5.29 13.71
C VAL A 785 35.49 6.25 14.20
N PRO A 786 35.20 7.55 14.40
CA PRO A 786 36.20 8.50 14.91
C PRO A 786 36.78 8.07 16.26
N LEU A 787 38.03 8.44 16.54
CA LEU A 787 38.70 8.07 17.79
C LEU A 787 38.05 8.76 19.00
N SER A 788 37.44 9.92 18.77
CA SER A 788 36.68 10.67 19.77
C SER A 788 35.40 9.99 20.24
N VAL A 789 34.88 9.00 19.49
CA VAL A 789 33.63 8.30 19.83
C VAL A 789 33.95 7.10 20.74
N PRO A 790 33.44 7.07 21.99
CA PRO A 790 33.73 6.01 22.96
C PRO A 790 33.06 4.67 22.60
N VAL A 791 33.54 3.56 23.19
CA VAL A 791 32.96 2.21 23.06
C VAL A 791 31.71 2.10 23.95
N HIS A 792 30.54 2.22 23.33
CA HIS A 792 29.19 2.10 23.92
C HIS A 792 28.78 3.20 24.93
N VAL A 793 27.67 3.89 24.63
CA VAL A 793 26.97 4.77 25.57
C VAL A 793 25.45 4.61 25.34
N PRO A 794 24.70 3.97 26.25
CA PRO A 794 23.25 3.90 26.17
C PRO A 794 22.61 5.30 26.06
N GLY A 795 21.77 5.52 25.05
CA GLY A 795 21.09 6.81 24.83
C GLY A 795 21.97 7.92 24.21
N PHE A 796 23.17 7.60 23.73
CA PHE A 796 24.05 8.58 23.09
C PHE A 796 23.78 8.67 21.60
N SER A 797 22.98 9.65 21.21
CA SER A 797 22.77 10.01 19.81
C SER A 797 23.61 11.24 19.47
N VAL A 798 24.74 11.06 18.78
CA VAL A 798 25.49 12.19 18.21
C VAL A 798 24.83 12.56 16.89
N HIS A 799 24.23 13.73 16.82
CA HIS A 799 23.73 14.29 15.57
C HIS A 799 24.42 15.63 15.30
N PRO A 800 25.05 15.81 14.13
CA PRO A 800 25.26 14.84 13.06
C PRO A 800 26.09 13.60 13.46
N VAL A 801 25.81 12.45 12.85
CA VAL A 801 26.64 11.23 12.99
C VAL A 801 27.86 11.37 12.08
N PRO A 802 29.10 11.41 12.59
CA PRO A 802 30.28 11.46 11.74
C PRO A 802 30.41 10.18 10.90
N SER A 803 30.57 10.32 9.60
CA SER A 803 30.71 9.17 8.69
C SER A 803 31.85 9.38 7.69
N ALA A 804 32.51 8.30 7.30
CA ALA A 804 33.62 8.34 6.34
C ALA A 804 33.18 8.20 4.88
N GLY A 805 31.95 7.76 4.62
CA GLY A 805 31.42 7.49 3.29
C GLY A 805 30.91 8.71 2.53
N PRO A 806 30.25 8.49 1.37
CA PRO A 806 29.77 9.55 0.48
C PRO A 806 28.73 10.48 1.13
N TYR A 807 27.91 9.95 2.04
CA TYR A 807 26.93 10.70 2.83
C TYR A 807 27.17 10.52 4.32
N TYR A 808 26.52 11.36 5.13
CA TYR A 808 26.46 11.21 6.59
C TYR A 808 25.07 11.59 7.08
N ILE A 809 24.67 11.04 8.23
CA ILE A 809 23.38 11.38 8.86
C ILE A 809 23.53 12.75 9.53
N SER A 810 22.94 13.76 8.91
CA SER A 810 23.02 15.14 9.38
C SER A 810 22.05 15.45 10.52
N SER A 811 20.88 14.81 10.54
CA SER A 811 19.90 14.96 11.62
C SER A 811 18.84 13.85 11.57
N ILE A 812 18.32 13.48 12.73
CA ILE A 812 17.08 12.71 12.88
C ILE A 812 16.07 13.63 13.61
N GLN A 813 14.89 13.82 13.03
CA GLN A 813 13.85 14.72 13.56
C GLN A 813 12.47 14.08 13.42
N GLY A 814 11.92 13.56 14.52
CA GLY A 814 10.69 12.79 14.49
C GLY A 814 10.84 11.57 13.56
N ASP A 815 9.93 11.45 12.60
CA ASP A 815 9.87 10.43 11.55
C ASP A 815 10.86 10.65 10.40
N ARG A 816 11.76 11.66 10.48
CA ARG A 816 12.61 12.05 9.37
C ARG A 816 14.10 11.87 9.65
N THR A 817 14.78 11.05 8.85
CA THR A 817 16.24 10.91 8.84
C THR A 817 16.83 11.59 7.61
N VAL A 818 17.78 12.52 7.83
CA VAL A 818 18.31 13.40 6.77
C VAL A 818 19.79 13.12 6.54
N LEU A 819 20.13 12.65 5.36
CA LEU A 819 21.50 12.46 4.91
C LEU A 819 21.95 13.63 4.03
N LYS A 820 23.17 14.10 4.26
CA LYS A 820 23.84 15.09 3.41
C LYS A 820 25.12 14.51 2.85
N ARG A 821 25.59 15.05 1.72
CA ARG A 821 26.91 14.72 1.19
C ARG A 821 27.98 14.97 2.23
N ASN A 822 28.86 14.00 2.46
CA ASN A 822 30.06 14.22 3.24
C ASN A 822 31.00 15.15 2.44
N PRO A 823 31.23 16.41 2.87
CA PRO A 823 32.09 17.34 2.13
C PRO A 823 33.54 16.85 2.06
N ASN A 824 33.95 16.00 2.99
CA ASN A 824 35.32 15.50 3.10
C ASN A 824 35.55 14.16 2.39
N TYR A 825 34.52 13.58 1.77
CA TYR A 825 34.66 12.35 1.00
C TYR A 825 35.40 12.61 -0.31
N SER A 826 36.46 11.84 -0.56
CA SER A 826 37.28 11.89 -1.77
C SER A 826 37.41 10.53 -2.46
N GLY A 827 36.54 9.57 -2.11
CA GLY A 827 36.55 8.24 -2.69
C GLY A 827 35.79 8.16 -4.03
N PRO A 828 35.79 6.98 -4.66
CA PRO A 828 35.28 6.79 -6.02
C PRO A 828 33.75 6.68 -6.11
N ARG A 829 33.05 6.48 -4.99
CA ARG A 829 31.62 6.21 -5.00
C ARG A 829 30.78 7.46 -5.31
N PRO A 830 29.63 7.31 -5.99
CA PRO A 830 28.82 8.44 -6.42
C PRO A 830 28.08 9.09 -5.24
N ARG A 831 27.88 10.40 -5.37
CA ARG A 831 27.08 11.22 -4.42
C ARG A 831 26.22 12.22 -5.19
N ARG A 832 25.34 11.73 -6.06
CA ARG A 832 24.57 12.55 -7.01
C ARG A 832 23.55 13.46 -6.35
N ALA A 833 22.77 12.97 -5.39
CA ALA A 833 21.86 13.80 -4.63
C ALA A 833 22.62 14.73 -3.67
N GLU A 834 22.14 15.96 -3.49
CA GLU A 834 22.67 16.87 -2.47
C GLU A 834 22.19 16.46 -1.08
N ARG A 835 20.96 15.92 -1.01
CA ARG A 835 20.30 15.46 0.21
C ARG A 835 19.47 14.21 -0.04
N ILE A 836 19.47 13.28 0.89
CA ILE A 836 18.55 12.13 0.91
C ILE A 836 17.72 12.23 2.19
N VAL A 837 16.41 12.08 2.07
CA VAL A 837 15.47 12.21 3.19
C VAL A 837 14.65 10.94 3.30
N TYR A 838 14.85 10.21 4.40
CA TYR A 838 13.97 9.11 4.80
C TYR A 838 12.80 9.66 5.60
N THR A 839 11.59 9.21 5.28
CA THR A 839 10.37 9.47 6.06
C THR A 839 9.78 8.13 6.51
N ASN A 840 9.70 7.93 7.82
CA ASN A 840 9.25 6.70 8.45
C ASN A 840 7.73 6.73 8.67
N ASP A 841 7.16 5.58 9.03
CA ASP A 841 5.78 5.42 9.47
C ASP A 841 4.71 5.83 8.44
N ILE A 842 5.05 5.80 7.14
CA ILE A 842 4.07 5.99 6.06
C ILE A 842 3.55 4.60 5.65
N PRO A 843 2.24 4.32 5.79
CA PRO A 843 1.66 3.04 5.40
C PRO A 843 1.96 2.67 3.94
N THR A 844 2.27 1.39 3.71
CA THR A 844 2.69 0.86 2.41
C THR A 844 1.85 1.40 1.24
N PRO A 845 0.52 1.32 1.29
CA PRO A 845 -0.27 1.65 0.11
C PRO A 845 -0.31 3.15 -0.20
N ARG A 846 -0.23 4.00 0.84
CA ARG A 846 -0.10 5.46 0.68
C ARG A 846 1.24 5.82 0.04
N ALA A 847 2.32 5.20 0.50
CA ALA A 847 3.64 5.44 -0.02
C ALA A 847 3.76 5.07 -1.51
N VAL A 848 3.08 4.01 -1.95
CA VAL A 848 2.96 3.64 -3.37
C VAL A 848 2.31 4.75 -4.19
N GLY A 849 1.16 5.29 -3.75
CA GLY A 849 0.51 6.41 -4.45
C GLY A 849 1.40 7.66 -4.51
N LEU A 850 2.10 7.96 -3.41
CA LEU A 850 3.08 9.04 -3.39
C LEU A 850 4.28 8.78 -4.32
N VAL A 851 4.68 7.53 -4.55
CA VAL A 851 5.71 7.20 -5.55
C VAL A 851 5.20 7.38 -6.98
N ASP A 852 3.96 6.95 -7.25
CA ASP A 852 3.32 7.08 -8.57
C ASP A 852 3.22 8.55 -9.00
N HIS A 853 2.84 9.45 -8.09
CA HIS A 853 2.83 10.90 -8.33
C HIS A 853 4.21 11.57 -8.20
N GLY A 854 5.24 10.81 -7.84
CA GLY A 854 6.62 11.29 -7.67
C GLY A 854 6.78 12.31 -6.53
N ALA A 855 6.01 12.15 -5.46
CA ALA A 855 6.18 12.80 -4.16
C ALA A 855 7.16 12.04 -3.26
N ILE A 856 7.26 10.71 -3.41
CA ILE A 856 8.35 9.87 -2.91
C ILE A 856 9.13 9.33 -4.11
N ASP A 857 10.43 9.11 -3.95
CA ASP A 857 11.31 8.66 -5.02
C ASP A 857 11.64 7.15 -4.92
N VAL A 858 11.76 6.59 -3.71
CA VAL A 858 12.14 5.18 -3.46
C VAL A 858 11.33 4.57 -2.31
N LEU A 859 10.76 3.37 -2.53
CA LEU A 859 10.29 2.46 -1.48
C LEU A 859 11.24 1.24 -1.45
N PRO A 860 12.03 1.06 -0.37
CA PRO A 860 12.94 -0.06 -0.24
C PRO A 860 12.20 -1.34 0.19
N GLN A 861 12.94 -2.46 0.25
CA GLN A 861 12.44 -3.80 0.64
C GLN A 861 11.63 -3.87 1.93
N ASP A 862 11.84 -2.97 2.90
CA ASP A 862 11.19 -2.99 4.23
C ASP A 862 9.67 -2.70 4.18
N PHE A 863 9.06 -2.98 3.04
CA PHE A 863 7.64 -2.98 2.79
C PHE A 863 7.04 -4.35 3.11
N ASP A 864 6.41 -4.37 4.28
CA ASP A 864 5.16 -5.06 4.62
C ASP A 864 5.19 -6.38 5.40
N ASN A 865 4.63 -6.33 6.62
CA ASN A 865 4.14 -7.49 7.38
C ASN A 865 2.60 -7.54 7.45
N THR A 866 1.88 -6.71 6.68
CA THR A 866 0.43 -6.47 6.77
C THR A 866 -0.37 -6.32 5.44
N THR A 867 0.25 -6.03 4.29
CA THR A 867 -0.36 -5.92 2.94
C THR A 867 0.48 -6.67 1.90
N PRO A 868 -0.13 -7.42 0.97
CA PRO A 868 0.61 -8.13 -0.07
C PRO A 868 0.99 -7.28 -1.31
N LEU A 869 0.99 -5.94 -1.23
CA LEU A 869 1.15 -5.09 -2.42
C LEU A 869 2.55 -5.19 -3.05
N MET A 870 3.58 -5.24 -2.21
CA MET A 870 4.99 -5.36 -2.62
C MET A 870 5.45 -6.82 -2.73
N ASN A 871 4.57 -7.79 -2.49
CA ASN A 871 4.93 -9.19 -2.63
C ASN A 871 5.19 -9.50 -4.11
N PRO A 872 6.21 -10.31 -4.41
CA PRO A 872 6.43 -10.81 -5.76
C PRO A 872 5.22 -11.59 -6.27
N GLY A 873 4.88 -11.40 -7.56
CA GLY A 873 3.64 -11.89 -8.17
C GLY A 873 2.37 -11.12 -7.76
N GLY A 874 2.47 -10.16 -6.85
CA GLY A 874 1.37 -9.29 -6.41
C GLY A 874 1.02 -8.19 -7.42
N LEU A 875 0.12 -7.29 -7.02
CA LEU A 875 -0.45 -6.26 -7.89
C LEU A 875 0.62 -5.35 -8.52
N LEU A 876 1.62 -4.90 -7.74
CA LEU A 876 2.66 -4.00 -8.25
C LEU A 876 3.63 -4.68 -9.22
N ASP A 877 3.93 -5.96 -8.98
CA ASP A 877 4.74 -6.76 -9.90
C ASP A 877 4.01 -6.98 -11.24
N GLN A 878 2.72 -7.31 -11.19
CA GLN A 878 1.88 -7.45 -12.39
C GLN A 878 1.74 -6.12 -13.15
N ARG A 879 1.55 -5.01 -12.42
CA ARG A 879 1.37 -3.66 -12.99
C ARG A 879 2.65 -3.09 -13.59
N ALA A 880 3.77 -3.21 -12.88
CA ALA A 880 4.98 -2.44 -13.14
C ALA A 880 6.29 -3.20 -12.92
N GLY A 881 6.23 -4.53 -12.74
CA GLY A 881 7.38 -5.41 -12.61
C GLY A 881 7.95 -5.88 -13.96
N PRO A 882 9.04 -6.66 -13.96
CA PRO A 882 9.79 -7.01 -15.17
C PRO A 882 8.95 -7.67 -16.28
N GLY A 883 7.91 -8.43 -15.92
CA GLY A 883 7.00 -9.09 -16.86
C GLY A 883 5.83 -8.24 -17.37
N SER A 884 5.68 -7.02 -16.85
CA SER A 884 4.51 -6.17 -17.12
C SER A 884 4.57 -5.45 -18.48
N PRO A 885 3.41 -5.03 -19.04
CA PRO A 885 3.39 -4.11 -20.19
C PRO A 885 4.16 -2.81 -19.93
N ALA A 886 4.11 -2.27 -18.70
CA ALA A 886 4.84 -1.07 -18.33
C ALA A 886 6.36 -1.26 -18.44
N ALA A 887 6.91 -2.41 -18.01
CA ALA A 887 8.32 -2.71 -18.18
C ALA A 887 8.74 -2.82 -19.65
N ARG A 888 7.93 -3.46 -20.50
CA ARG A 888 8.17 -3.53 -21.95
C ARG A 888 8.18 -2.14 -22.61
N ALA A 889 7.42 -1.20 -22.07
CA ALA A 889 7.42 0.20 -22.49
C ALA A 889 8.51 1.08 -21.83
N GLY A 890 9.48 0.48 -21.12
CA GLY A 890 10.55 1.23 -20.43
C GLY A 890 10.10 1.99 -19.18
N LYS A 891 8.90 1.69 -18.66
CA LYS A 891 8.27 2.32 -17.48
C LYS A 891 8.25 1.38 -16.27
N GLN A 892 9.21 0.46 -16.16
CA GLN A 892 9.33 -0.40 -14.98
C GLN A 892 9.52 0.44 -13.71
N GLN A 893 8.73 0.14 -12.68
CA GLN A 893 8.82 0.77 -11.36
C GLN A 893 9.04 -0.25 -10.24
N TYR A 894 8.65 -1.50 -10.44
CA TYR A 894 8.84 -2.58 -9.49
C TYR A 894 10.07 -3.41 -9.87
N TYR A 895 11.00 -3.56 -8.93
CA TYR A 895 12.30 -4.19 -9.16
C TYR A 895 12.53 -5.32 -8.16
N PRO A 896 12.22 -6.58 -8.53
CA PRO A 896 12.48 -7.72 -7.68
C PRO A 896 13.96 -8.13 -7.74
N TYR A 897 14.49 -8.59 -6.61
CA TYR A 897 15.84 -9.11 -6.50
C TYR A 897 15.92 -10.25 -5.48
N LYS A 898 16.84 -11.19 -5.72
CA LYS A 898 16.96 -12.42 -4.91
C LYS A 898 17.65 -12.12 -3.59
N ALA A 899 17.09 -12.65 -2.51
CA ALA A 899 17.66 -12.55 -1.18
C ALA A 899 18.50 -13.79 -0.83
N PRO A 900 19.53 -13.67 0.02
CA PRO A 900 20.34 -14.78 0.52
C PRO A 900 19.60 -15.52 1.64
N VAL A 901 18.32 -15.82 1.42
CA VAL A 901 17.40 -16.40 2.38
C VAL A 901 16.56 -17.44 1.65
N LEU A 902 16.34 -18.59 2.28
CA LEU A 902 15.57 -19.69 1.71
C LEU A 902 14.47 -20.19 2.65
N ASP A 903 13.55 -20.91 2.03
CA ASP A 903 12.54 -21.72 2.67
C ASP A 903 12.85 -23.22 2.49
N ALA A 904 12.78 -23.98 3.58
CA ALA A 904 13.05 -25.41 3.55
C ALA A 904 12.18 -26.23 4.50
N ILE A 905 12.14 -27.55 4.24
CA ILE A 905 11.65 -28.56 5.16
C ILE A 905 12.85 -29.33 5.70
N VAL A 906 13.05 -29.30 7.02
CA VAL A 906 14.08 -30.11 7.70
C VAL A 906 13.57 -31.53 7.88
N PHE A 907 14.41 -32.50 7.54
CA PHE A 907 14.18 -33.90 7.85
C PHE A 907 14.73 -34.24 9.23
N ASN A 908 13.88 -34.74 10.12
CA ASN A 908 14.35 -35.18 11.43
C ASN A 908 15.07 -36.53 11.35
N THR A 909 16.40 -36.50 11.26
CA THR A 909 17.21 -37.73 11.13
C THR A 909 17.40 -38.48 12.45
N ARG A 910 16.91 -37.96 13.57
CA ARG A 910 16.85 -38.73 14.82
C ARG A 910 15.72 -39.75 14.79
N ARG A 911 14.69 -39.54 13.98
CA ARG A 911 13.54 -40.44 13.86
C ARG A 911 13.75 -41.51 12.78
N PRO A 912 13.20 -42.73 12.97
CA PRO A 912 13.47 -43.86 12.08
C PRO A 912 13.20 -43.58 10.59
N LEU A 913 12.09 -42.91 10.27
CA LEU A 913 11.64 -42.71 8.89
C LEU A 913 12.67 -41.98 8.01
N PHE A 914 13.20 -40.87 8.51
CA PHE A 914 14.14 -40.03 7.74
C PHE A 914 15.59 -40.23 8.13
N ARG A 915 15.95 -41.31 8.85
CA ARG A 915 17.34 -41.81 8.88
C ARG A 915 17.77 -42.29 7.49
N ASP A 916 16.86 -42.89 6.74
CA ASP A 916 17.09 -43.35 5.38
C ASP A 916 17.20 -42.18 4.39
N VAL A 917 18.33 -42.11 3.69
CA VAL A 917 18.58 -41.12 2.65
C VAL A 917 17.68 -41.30 1.43
N HIS A 918 17.28 -42.52 1.09
CA HIS A 918 16.39 -42.79 -0.03
C HIS A 918 15.01 -42.15 0.20
N LEU A 919 14.48 -42.25 1.42
CA LEU A 919 13.22 -41.60 1.78
C LEU A 919 13.30 -40.07 1.79
N ARG A 920 14.38 -39.47 2.29
CA ARG A 920 14.59 -38.01 2.21
C ARG A 920 14.66 -37.52 0.76
N ARG A 921 15.36 -38.26 -0.10
CA ARG A 921 15.43 -37.97 -1.54
C ARG A 921 14.08 -38.18 -2.22
N ALA A 922 13.36 -39.25 -1.88
CA ALA A 922 12.03 -39.52 -2.42
C ALA A 922 11.08 -38.35 -2.17
N VAL A 923 11.02 -37.87 -0.92
CA VAL A 923 10.27 -36.65 -0.58
C VAL A 923 10.74 -35.48 -1.44
N SER A 924 12.05 -35.23 -1.50
CA SER A 924 12.60 -34.10 -2.25
C SER A 924 12.26 -34.11 -3.76
N TYR A 925 12.08 -35.27 -4.39
CA TYR A 925 11.60 -35.38 -5.78
C TYR A 925 10.07 -35.25 -5.92
N ALA A 926 9.32 -35.57 -4.87
CA ALA A 926 7.86 -35.53 -4.86
C ALA A 926 7.26 -34.14 -4.60
N LEU A 927 8.02 -33.22 -4.00
CA LEU A 927 7.52 -31.89 -3.64
C LEU A 927 7.17 -31.03 -4.85
N ASP A 928 5.98 -30.44 -4.83
CA ASP A 928 5.59 -29.34 -5.70
C ASP A 928 6.16 -28.01 -5.18
N ARG A 929 7.42 -27.76 -5.55
CA ARG A 929 8.15 -26.54 -5.14
C ARG A 929 7.50 -25.26 -5.61
N ARG A 930 6.83 -25.29 -6.77
CA ARG A 930 6.13 -24.11 -7.29
C ARG A 930 4.94 -23.77 -6.41
N ALA A 931 4.14 -24.76 -6.02
CA ALA A 931 3.01 -24.55 -5.11
C ALA A 931 3.48 -24.10 -3.71
N LEU A 932 4.58 -24.66 -3.20
CA LEU A 932 5.14 -24.28 -1.90
C LEU A 932 5.73 -22.86 -1.91
N ALA A 933 6.58 -22.51 -2.87
CA ALA A 933 7.20 -21.19 -2.97
C ALA A 933 6.15 -20.08 -3.23
N ALA A 934 5.11 -20.37 -4.03
CA ALA A 934 4.03 -19.43 -4.30
C ALA A 934 3.24 -19.03 -3.04
N ALA A 935 3.30 -19.80 -1.95
CA ALA A 935 2.65 -19.44 -0.70
C ALA A 935 3.28 -18.22 -0.01
N PHE A 936 4.56 -17.94 -0.29
CA PHE A 936 5.29 -16.78 0.21
C PHE A 936 5.58 -15.72 -0.87
N GLY A 937 5.24 -15.99 -2.13
CA GLY A 937 5.68 -15.15 -3.25
C GLY A 937 7.14 -15.38 -3.63
N ASP A 938 7.69 -16.53 -3.27
CA ASP A 938 9.11 -16.85 -3.46
C ASP A 938 9.40 -17.48 -4.82
N THR A 939 10.68 -17.50 -5.20
CA THR A 939 11.13 -18.25 -6.38
C THR A 939 11.41 -19.70 -5.99
N PRO A 940 10.93 -20.71 -6.75
CA PRO A 940 11.26 -22.11 -6.50
C PRO A 940 12.78 -22.34 -6.46
N ALA A 941 13.24 -23.09 -5.45
CA ALA A 941 14.67 -23.36 -5.24
C ALA A 941 14.94 -24.81 -4.80
N ASP A 942 16.12 -25.32 -5.14
CA ASP A 942 16.53 -26.72 -4.92
C ASP A 942 17.97 -26.87 -4.40
N GLN A 943 18.59 -25.79 -3.93
CA GLN A 943 19.97 -25.76 -3.42
C GLN A 943 20.00 -25.12 -2.04
N LEU A 944 20.93 -25.56 -1.18
CA LEU A 944 21.09 -24.93 0.12
C LEU A 944 21.72 -23.56 -0.04
N VAL A 945 22.75 -23.40 -0.86
CA VAL A 945 23.29 -22.06 -1.15
C VAL A 945 22.36 -21.38 -2.18
N PRO A 946 21.62 -20.32 -1.81
CA PRO A 946 20.64 -19.69 -2.70
C PRO A 946 21.29 -19.01 -3.92
N PRO A 947 20.54 -18.79 -5.01
CA PRO A 947 21.06 -18.11 -6.19
C PRO A 947 21.39 -16.62 -6.00
N ALA A 948 21.06 -16.04 -4.84
CA ALA A 948 21.53 -14.71 -4.46
C ALA A 948 23.04 -14.65 -4.21
N PHE A 949 23.70 -15.79 -3.98
CA PHE A 949 25.15 -15.88 -3.88
C PHE A 949 25.77 -15.99 -5.26
N HIS A 950 26.68 -15.08 -5.60
CA HIS A 950 27.29 -15.06 -6.92
C HIS A 950 28.03 -16.38 -7.22
N GLY A 951 27.75 -16.97 -8.39
CA GLY A 951 28.34 -18.23 -8.83
C GLY A 951 27.52 -19.50 -8.52
N PHE A 952 26.36 -19.37 -7.87
CA PHE A 952 25.46 -20.49 -7.52
C PHE A 952 24.12 -20.39 -8.30
N PRO A 953 23.94 -21.11 -9.42
CA PRO A 953 22.70 -21.05 -10.19
C PRO A 953 21.66 -22.08 -9.70
N ALA A 954 20.37 -21.75 -9.80
CA ALA A 954 19.26 -22.65 -9.46
C ALA A 954 19.12 -23.86 -10.42
N GLY A 955 18.38 -24.89 -9.99
CA GLY A 955 17.80 -25.92 -10.86
C GLY A 955 18.77 -27.03 -11.27
N ARG A 956 19.48 -27.63 -10.31
CA ARG A 956 20.52 -28.65 -10.58
C ARG A 956 20.36 -29.96 -9.82
N SER A 957 19.65 -29.95 -8.71
CA SER A 957 19.57 -31.05 -7.76
C SER A 957 18.21 -31.74 -7.81
N TYR A 958 17.13 -30.95 -7.85
CA TYR A 958 15.75 -31.45 -7.87
C TYR A 958 14.88 -30.66 -8.85
N PRO A 959 13.80 -31.26 -9.38
CA PRO A 959 12.88 -30.57 -10.28
C PRO A 959 12.25 -29.33 -9.64
N LEU A 960 12.25 -28.21 -10.38
CA LEU A 960 11.62 -26.95 -9.97
C LEU A 960 10.22 -26.78 -10.56
N ASP A 961 9.99 -27.24 -11.80
CA ASP A 961 8.75 -26.98 -12.54
C ASP A 961 7.59 -27.91 -12.14
N ARG A 962 7.89 -29.19 -11.89
CA ARG A 962 6.91 -30.23 -11.52
C ARG A 962 7.56 -31.38 -10.75
N PRO A 963 6.82 -32.08 -9.87
CA PRO A 963 7.33 -33.28 -9.19
C PRO A 963 7.77 -34.40 -10.14
N ASP A 964 8.87 -35.09 -9.81
CA ASP A 964 9.29 -36.35 -10.45
C ASP A 964 8.84 -37.55 -9.60
N LEU A 965 7.56 -37.90 -9.75
CA LEU A 965 6.95 -39.00 -9.01
C LEU A 965 7.54 -40.38 -9.36
N ALA A 966 8.07 -40.55 -10.58
CA ALA A 966 8.62 -41.83 -11.00
C ALA A 966 9.90 -42.14 -10.20
N THR A 967 10.82 -41.18 -10.15
CA THR A 967 12.02 -41.28 -9.30
C THR A 967 11.66 -41.34 -7.82
N ALA A 968 10.69 -40.53 -7.39
CA ALA A 968 10.27 -40.51 -5.99
C ALA A 968 9.71 -41.85 -5.51
N ARG A 969 8.81 -42.49 -6.29
CA ARG A 969 8.27 -43.83 -5.96
C ARG A 969 9.32 -44.91 -5.97
N ARG A 970 10.26 -44.88 -6.93
CA ARG A 970 11.38 -45.82 -6.99
C ARG A 970 12.25 -45.72 -5.73
N LEU A 971 12.52 -44.51 -5.25
CA LEU A 971 13.29 -44.27 -4.04
C LEU A 971 12.50 -44.58 -2.75
N ALA A 972 11.19 -44.33 -2.73
CA ALA A 972 10.34 -44.67 -1.61
C ALA A 972 10.12 -46.18 -1.47
N GLY A 973 10.10 -46.93 -2.57
CA GLY A 973 9.71 -48.34 -2.58
C GLY A 973 8.22 -48.57 -2.30
N GLY A 974 7.79 -49.83 -2.18
CA GLY A 974 6.38 -50.22 -2.11
C GLY A 974 5.70 -50.16 -0.73
N GLY A 975 6.40 -49.73 0.33
CA GLY A 975 5.86 -49.75 1.70
C GLY A 975 5.00 -48.53 2.04
N LYS A 976 3.83 -48.76 2.66
CA LYS A 976 3.03 -47.69 3.28
C LYS A 976 3.72 -47.18 4.54
N ARG A 977 3.90 -45.87 4.66
CA ARG A 977 4.58 -45.23 5.79
C ARG A 977 3.76 -44.07 6.31
N HIS A 978 4.05 -43.66 7.55
CA HIS A 978 3.41 -42.52 8.20
C HIS A 978 4.48 -41.55 8.69
N ALA A 979 4.26 -40.26 8.44
CA ALA A 979 5.11 -39.17 8.88
C ALA A 979 4.30 -38.14 9.67
N VAL A 980 4.97 -37.48 10.60
CA VAL A 980 4.41 -36.35 11.35
C VAL A 980 5.07 -35.06 10.92
N ILE A 981 4.30 -34.03 10.56
CA ILE A 981 4.79 -32.68 10.29
C ILE A 981 4.36 -31.74 11.42
N ALA A 982 5.30 -30.96 11.96
CA ALA A 982 5.03 -29.94 12.96
C ALA A 982 4.89 -28.55 12.30
N ILE A 983 3.87 -27.79 12.72
CA ILE A 983 3.65 -26.40 12.33
C ILE A 983 3.46 -25.52 13.57
N CYS A 984 3.94 -24.28 13.53
CA CYS A 984 3.82 -23.32 14.65
C CYS A 984 3.82 -21.87 14.16
N GLY A 985 3.07 -21.00 14.84
CA GLY A 985 3.19 -19.54 14.78
C GLY A 985 2.78 -18.82 13.48
N ASP A 986 2.72 -19.48 12.32
CA ASP A 986 2.40 -18.83 11.03
C ASP A 986 1.11 -19.39 10.41
N ALA A 987 0.16 -18.50 10.08
CA ALA A 987 -1.15 -18.82 9.55
C ALA A 987 -1.13 -19.47 8.15
N ARG A 988 -0.03 -19.36 7.40
CA ARG A 988 0.15 -19.99 6.08
C ARG A 988 0.53 -21.46 6.17
N LEU A 989 1.13 -21.88 7.29
CA LEU A 989 1.67 -23.24 7.45
C LEU A 989 0.66 -24.38 7.29
N PRO A 990 -0.61 -24.27 7.73
CA PRO A 990 -1.61 -25.29 7.44
C PRO A 990 -1.79 -25.57 5.94
N LYS A 991 -1.71 -24.52 5.09
CA LYS A 991 -1.81 -24.64 3.63
C LYS A 991 -0.60 -25.38 3.06
N LEU A 992 0.62 -25.03 3.50
CA LEU A 992 1.84 -25.72 3.07
C LEU A 992 1.84 -27.19 3.53
N ALA A 993 1.44 -27.46 4.77
CA ALA A 993 1.32 -28.82 5.29
C ALA A 993 0.33 -29.65 4.47
N ALA A 994 -0.76 -29.06 3.96
CA ALA A 994 -1.69 -29.73 3.07
C ALA A 994 -1.08 -30.08 1.70
N ILE A 995 -0.25 -29.20 1.13
CA ILE A 995 0.52 -29.46 -0.11
C ILE A 995 1.47 -30.64 0.12
N VAL A 996 2.31 -30.56 1.16
CA VAL A 996 3.25 -31.64 1.51
C VAL A 996 2.52 -32.97 1.75
N ARG A 997 1.39 -32.95 2.46
CA ARG A 997 0.58 -34.16 2.68
C ARG A 997 0.09 -34.76 1.36
N SER A 998 -0.34 -33.95 0.39
CA SER A 998 -0.78 -34.42 -0.92
C SER A 998 0.38 -35.00 -1.73
N ASP A 999 1.52 -34.32 -1.75
CA ASP A 999 2.73 -34.77 -2.45
C ASP A 999 3.26 -36.10 -1.92
N LEU A 1000 3.31 -36.24 -0.60
CA LEU A 1000 3.80 -37.46 0.07
C LEU A 1000 2.83 -38.64 -0.09
N ALA A 1001 1.52 -38.40 -0.12
CA ALA A 1001 0.53 -39.45 -0.35
C ALA A 1001 0.73 -40.13 -1.72
N ARG A 1002 1.14 -39.37 -2.74
CA ARG A 1002 1.41 -39.86 -4.11
C ARG A 1002 2.60 -40.82 -4.20
N ILE A 1003 3.41 -40.90 -3.14
CA ILE A 1003 4.55 -41.81 -2.99
C ILE A 1003 4.39 -42.79 -1.81
N GLY A 1004 3.18 -42.95 -1.27
CA GLY A 1004 2.87 -43.96 -0.24
C GLY A 1004 3.20 -43.54 1.21
N ILE A 1005 3.39 -42.23 1.46
CA ILE A 1005 3.63 -41.70 2.81
C ILE A 1005 2.41 -40.88 3.25
N THR A 1006 1.71 -41.32 4.28
CA THR A 1006 0.64 -40.54 4.91
C THR A 1006 1.23 -39.54 5.90
N VAL A 1007 0.63 -38.35 6.01
CA VAL A 1007 1.16 -37.27 6.86
C VAL A 1007 0.11 -36.78 7.85
N SER A 1008 0.43 -36.79 9.15
CA SER A 1008 -0.34 -36.13 10.20
C SER A 1008 0.28 -34.78 10.54
N VAL A 1009 -0.55 -33.75 10.70
CA VAL A 1009 -0.13 -32.40 11.05
C VAL A 1009 -0.32 -32.17 12.55
N VAL A 1010 0.74 -31.77 13.24
CA VAL A 1010 0.71 -31.36 14.64
C VAL A 1010 0.90 -29.84 14.69
N GLN A 1011 -0.10 -29.14 15.21
CA GLN A 1011 -0.05 -27.68 15.40
C GLN A 1011 0.27 -27.37 16.87
N ALA A 1012 1.34 -26.61 17.09
CA ALA A 1012 1.72 -26.15 18.43
C ALA A 1012 1.47 -24.63 18.56
N GLN A 1013 0.92 -24.20 19.71
CA GLN A 1013 0.64 -22.77 19.99
C GLN A 1013 1.93 -21.94 20.13
N GLN A 1014 2.98 -22.55 20.67
CA GLN A 1014 4.34 -22.03 20.66
C GLN A 1014 5.23 -23.06 19.98
N CYS A 1015 6.14 -22.63 19.11
CA CYS A 1015 7.14 -23.50 18.50
C CYS A 1015 7.88 -24.24 19.63
N PRO A 1016 7.71 -25.56 19.79
CA PRO A 1016 8.14 -26.19 21.00
C PRO A 1016 9.64 -26.43 20.94
N GLY A 1017 10.31 -26.38 22.08
CA GLY A 1017 11.57 -27.10 22.30
C GLY A 1017 11.44 -28.64 22.19
N ARG A 1018 10.38 -29.16 21.53
CA ARG A 1018 10.04 -30.58 21.30
C ARG A 1018 9.91 -30.90 19.81
N TYR A 1019 10.82 -30.37 19.00
CA TYR A 1019 10.95 -30.75 17.58
C TYR A 1019 11.27 -32.24 17.39
N GLU A 1020 11.64 -32.97 18.46
CA GLU A 1020 11.91 -34.42 18.40
C GLU A 1020 10.66 -35.26 18.07
N SER A 1021 9.45 -34.75 18.28
CA SER A 1021 8.21 -35.51 18.07
C SER A 1021 7.71 -35.50 16.61
N ALA A 1022 8.35 -34.74 15.71
CA ALA A 1022 7.95 -34.64 14.30
C ALA A 1022 9.04 -35.17 13.36
N ASP A 1023 8.62 -35.76 12.24
CA ASP A 1023 9.49 -36.26 11.17
C ASP A 1023 9.91 -35.14 10.20
N LEU A 1024 9.02 -34.15 9.98
CA LEU A 1024 9.23 -33.01 9.09
C LEU A 1024 8.96 -31.70 9.83
N LEU A 1025 9.78 -30.68 9.53
CA LEU A 1025 9.65 -29.34 10.10
C LEU A 1025 9.83 -28.28 9.03
N PHE A 1026 8.90 -27.33 8.95
CA PHE A 1026 9.15 -26.13 8.15
C PHE A 1026 10.14 -25.21 8.86
N VAL A 1027 11.08 -24.67 8.09
CA VAL A 1027 12.04 -23.67 8.58
C VAL A 1027 12.11 -22.55 7.56
N PHE A 1028 11.70 -21.36 8.02
CA PHE A 1028 11.75 -20.12 7.28
C PHE A 1028 11.64 -18.94 8.25
N PRO A 1029 12.30 -17.80 7.96
CA PRO A 1029 13.36 -17.66 6.97
C PRO A 1029 14.68 -18.31 7.44
N LEU A 1030 15.42 -18.97 6.55
CA LEU A 1030 16.81 -19.42 6.81
C LEU A 1030 17.78 -18.61 5.95
N GLY A 1031 18.63 -17.78 6.55
CA GLY A 1031 19.62 -17.00 5.82
C GLY A 1031 20.66 -16.30 6.69
N SER A 1032 21.74 -15.85 6.04
CA SER A 1032 22.93 -15.26 6.66
C SER A 1032 23.20 -13.86 6.10
N ASN A 1033 23.72 -12.96 6.94
CA ASN A 1033 24.01 -11.56 6.59
C ASN A 1033 25.38 -11.40 5.90
N GLU A 1034 26.26 -12.39 6.03
CA GLU A 1034 27.67 -12.36 5.64
C GLU A 1034 27.92 -12.53 4.13
N ARG A 1035 26.87 -12.85 3.35
CA ARG A 1035 26.93 -12.99 1.88
C ARG A 1035 28.03 -13.95 1.36
N ASP A 1036 28.52 -14.86 2.21
CA ASP A 1036 29.41 -15.97 1.85
C ASP A 1036 28.75 -17.35 2.08
N PRO A 1037 28.99 -18.36 1.22
CA PRO A 1037 28.38 -19.68 1.37
C PRO A 1037 28.79 -20.44 2.64
N ALA A 1038 29.94 -20.14 3.25
CA ALA A 1038 30.39 -20.83 4.45
C ALA A 1038 29.51 -20.57 5.69
N PRO A 1039 29.30 -19.32 6.13
CA PRO A 1039 28.40 -19.01 7.25
C PRO A 1039 26.97 -19.44 6.94
N PHE A 1040 26.53 -19.34 5.68
CA PHE A 1040 25.22 -19.83 5.27
C PHE A 1040 25.07 -21.34 5.49
N LEU A 1041 26.01 -22.15 4.99
CA LEU A 1041 25.96 -23.60 5.18
C LEU A 1041 26.14 -23.99 6.66
N ASP A 1042 26.96 -23.27 7.40
CA ASP A 1042 27.11 -23.52 8.84
C ASP A 1042 25.79 -23.29 9.58
N GLN A 1043 25.11 -22.18 9.31
CA GLN A 1043 23.79 -21.90 9.83
C GLN A 1043 22.76 -22.94 9.37
N ALA A 1044 22.76 -23.33 8.10
CA ALA A 1044 21.83 -24.33 7.57
C ALA A 1044 22.03 -25.75 8.14
N LEU A 1045 23.20 -26.04 8.72
CA LEU A 1045 23.53 -27.34 9.31
C LEU A 1045 23.53 -27.33 10.86
N HIS A 1046 23.69 -26.16 11.48
CA HIS A 1046 23.86 -26.02 12.92
C HIS A 1046 22.89 -25.02 13.57
N SER A 1047 21.90 -24.51 12.84
CA SER A 1047 20.92 -23.57 13.37
C SER A 1047 20.17 -24.16 14.57
N SER A 1048 20.04 -23.35 15.62
CA SER A 1048 19.23 -23.66 16.79
C SER A 1048 17.74 -23.68 16.50
N VAL A 1049 17.29 -23.09 15.38
CA VAL A 1049 15.88 -22.92 15.02
C VAL A 1049 15.13 -24.26 14.95
N TYR A 1050 15.77 -25.33 14.48
CA TYR A 1050 15.20 -26.68 14.44
C TYR A 1050 15.79 -27.62 15.50
N GLY A 1051 16.45 -27.06 16.52
CA GLY A 1051 17.02 -27.79 17.65
C GLY A 1051 17.89 -28.98 17.24
N SER A 1052 17.57 -30.15 17.79
CA SER A 1052 18.33 -31.39 17.57
C SER A 1052 17.89 -32.19 16.33
N ALA A 1053 16.87 -31.72 15.59
CA ALA A 1053 16.18 -32.48 14.54
C ALA A 1053 17.10 -32.88 13.38
N LEU A 1054 17.97 -31.96 12.93
CA LEU A 1054 19.06 -32.30 12.03
C LEU A 1054 20.16 -33.05 12.80
N GLY A 1055 19.83 -34.28 13.18
CA GLY A 1055 20.56 -35.17 14.07
C GLY A 1055 21.88 -35.69 13.49
N PRO A 1056 22.32 -36.90 13.88
CA PRO A 1056 23.53 -37.49 13.31
C PRO A 1056 23.35 -37.70 11.80
N GLY A 1057 24.41 -37.43 11.04
CA GLY A 1057 24.44 -37.57 9.59
C GLY A 1057 25.83 -37.27 9.04
N PRO A 1058 26.09 -37.54 7.75
CA PRO A 1058 27.42 -37.37 7.16
C PRO A 1058 27.94 -35.93 7.25
N TRP A 1059 27.06 -34.93 7.32
CA TRP A 1059 27.40 -33.52 7.53
C TRP A 1059 28.05 -33.21 8.90
N ARG A 1060 27.88 -34.08 9.91
CA ARG A 1060 28.56 -33.96 11.22
C ARG A 1060 29.89 -34.73 11.29
N SER A 1061 30.20 -35.53 10.26
CA SER A 1061 31.41 -36.36 10.23
C SER A 1061 32.69 -35.50 10.24
N ARG A 1062 33.77 -36.05 10.81
CA ARG A 1062 35.10 -35.41 10.78
C ARG A 1062 35.56 -35.15 9.33
N ALA A 1063 35.27 -36.09 8.43
CA ALA A 1063 35.61 -35.97 7.02
C ALA A 1063 34.89 -34.79 6.33
N PHE A 1064 33.58 -34.63 6.57
CA PHE A 1064 32.83 -33.50 6.00
C PHE A 1064 33.28 -32.17 6.60
N ARG A 1065 33.48 -32.11 7.92
CA ARG A 1065 34.05 -30.91 8.57
C ARG A 1065 35.40 -30.52 7.98
N ALA A 1066 36.30 -31.48 7.76
CA ALA A 1066 37.58 -31.22 7.10
C ALA A 1066 37.43 -30.74 5.64
N GLN A 1067 36.40 -31.18 4.91
CA GLN A 1067 36.09 -30.65 3.58
C GLN A 1067 35.59 -29.21 3.65
N LEU A 1068 34.71 -28.90 4.60
CA LEU A 1068 34.20 -27.54 4.84
C LEU A 1068 35.32 -26.59 5.24
N GLU A 1069 36.22 -26.99 6.14
CA GLU A 1069 37.37 -26.19 6.57
C GLU A 1069 38.36 -25.93 5.42
N ARG A 1070 38.65 -26.96 4.60
CA ARG A 1070 39.49 -26.77 3.41
C ARG A 1070 38.86 -25.80 2.41
N ALA A 1071 37.56 -25.95 2.13
CA ALA A 1071 36.84 -25.00 1.28
C ALA A 1071 36.84 -23.59 1.89
N GLY A 1072 36.69 -23.50 3.21
CA GLY A 1072 36.73 -22.27 4.01
C GLY A 1072 38.06 -21.52 3.95
N ALA A 1073 39.18 -22.20 3.73
CA ALA A 1073 40.49 -21.58 3.56
C ALA A 1073 40.76 -21.08 2.12
N LEU A 1074 40.05 -21.60 1.12
CA LEU A 1074 40.20 -21.19 -0.28
C LEU A 1074 39.59 -19.80 -0.53
N ARG A 1075 40.07 -19.13 -1.59
CA ARG A 1075 39.62 -17.80 -2.04
C ARG A 1075 39.21 -17.79 -3.51
N GLY A 1076 38.46 -16.76 -3.91
CA GLY A 1076 38.07 -16.53 -5.31
C GLY A 1076 37.33 -17.71 -5.94
N GLN A 1077 37.58 -17.97 -7.22
CA GLN A 1077 36.89 -19.02 -7.98
C GLN A 1077 37.08 -20.43 -7.38
N ALA A 1078 38.25 -20.73 -6.81
CA ALA A 1078 38.53 -22.01 -6.19
C ALA A 1078 37.60 -22.26 -4.97
N ARG A 1079 37.33 -21.20 -4.19
CA ARG A 1079 36.35 -21.22 -3.09
C ARG A 1079 34.96 -21.52 -3.62
N THR A 1080 34.48 -20.74 -4.58
CA THR A 1080 33.15 -20.91 -5.17
C THR A 1080 32.96 -22.32 -5.72
N ALA A 1081 33.95 -22.85 -6.45
CA ALA A 1081 33.90 -24.21 -6.98
C ALA A 1081 33.88 -25.28 -5.87
N ALA A 1082 34.63 -25.09 -4.78
CA ALA A 1082 34.62 -26.01 -3.65
C ALA A 1082 33.27 -26.03 -2.93
N PHE A 1083 32.68 -24.85 -2.67
CA PHE A 1083 31.37 -24.76 -2.03
C PHE A 1083 30.23 -25.27 -2.91
N ARG A 1084 30.29 -25.08 -4.24
CA ARG A 1084 29.33 -25.72 -5.15
C ARG A 1084 29.36 -27.25 -5.05
N ARG A 1085 30.54 -27.86 -5.01
CA ARG A 1085 30.66 -29.32 -4.84
C ARG A 1085 30.13 -29.79 -3.48
N LEU A 1086 30.33 -28.99 -2.43
CA LEU A 1086 29.79 -29.27 -1.10
C LEU A 1086 28.26 -29.16 -1.08
N ASP A 1087 27.71 -28.11 -1.69
CA ASP A 1087 26.27 -27.90 -1.83
C ASP A 1087 25.62 -29.06 -2.61
N GLU A 1088 26.14 -29.40 -3.79
CA GLU A 1088 25.67 -30.57 -4.58
C GLU A 1088 25.76 -31.88 -3.79
N LYS A 1089 26.81 -32.07 -2.98
CA LYS A 1089 26.96 -33.24 -2.11
C LYS A 1089 25.91 -33.24 -0.99
N LEU A 1090 25.65 -32.09 -0.36
CA LEU A 1090 24.61 -31.95 0.65
C LEU A 1090 23.24 -32.22 0.05
N MET A 1091 22.93 -31.67 -1.13
CA MET A 1091 21.66 -31.93 -1.81
C MET A 1091 21.46 -33.42 -2.10
N ARG A 1092 22.50 -34.18 -2.47
CA ARG A 1092 22.41 -35.65 -2.58
C ARG A 1092 22.16 -36.36 -1.25
N LEU A 1093 22.65 -35.82 -0.13
CA LEU A 1093 22.41 -36.35 1.21
C LEU A 1093 21.05 -35.94 1.78
N ALA A 1094 20.40 -34.94 1.17
CA ALA A 1094 19.11 -34.38 1.53
C ALA A 1094 18.93 -34.13 3.04
N PRO A 1095 19.78 -33.31 3.70
CA PRO A 1095 19.55 -32.89 5.09
C PRO A 1095 18.27 -32.04 5.22
N LEU A 1096 17.99 -31.23 4.21
CA LEU A 1096 16.79 -30.41 4.09
C LEU A 1096 16.23 -30.58 2.67
N ALA A 1097 14.92 -30.44 2.53
CA ALA A 1097 14.27 -30.24 1.24
C ALA A 1097 13.99 -28.74 1.06
N VAL A 1098 14.89 -28.06 0.35
CA VAL A 1098 14.69 -26.66 -0.07
C VAL A 1098 13.56 -26.60 -1.09
N TYR A 1099 12.68 -25.60 -0.94
CA TYR A 1099 11.56 -25.38 -1.87
C TYR A 1099 11.45 -23.95 -2.38
N GLY A 1100 11.90 -22.94 -1.62
CA GLY A 1100 11.77 -21.53 -2.00
C GLY A 1100 13.04 -20.72 -1.70
N SER A 1101 13.25 -19.66 -2.48
CA SER A 1101 14.26 -18.62 -2.27
C SER A 1101 13.54 -17.28 -2.23
N TYR A 1102 13.81 -16.50 -1.18
CA TYR A 1102 13.17 -15.22 -0.95
C TYR A 1102 13.46 -14.26 -2.09
N VAL A 1103 12.43 -13.51 -2.44
CA VAL A 1103 12.53 -12.39 -3.36
C VAL A 1103 12.10 -11.13 -2.61
N TRP A 1104 12.97 -10.14 -2.66
CA TRP A 1104 12.72 -8.79 -2.18
C TRP A 1104 12.38 -7.89 -3.36
N ALA A 1105 11.78 -6.75 -3.10
CA ALA A 1105 11.45 -5.81 -4.16
C ALA A 1105 11.56 -4.36 -3.70
N GLU A 1106 11.87 -3.49 -4.65
CA GLU A 1106 11.84 -2.04 -4.47
C GLU A 1106 10.88 -1.41 -5.47
N TYR A 1107 10.23 -0.33 -5.04
CA TYR A 1107 9.33 0.44 -5.89
C TYR A 1107 9.87 1.85 -6.10
N LEU A 1108 10.12 2.18 -7.36
CA LEU A 1108 10.84 3.39 -7.75
C LEU A 1108 9.92 4.35 -8.51
N SER A 1109 10.08 5.64 -8.24
CA SER A 1109 9.31 6.69 -8.91
C SER A 1109 9.64 6.77 -10.41
N PRO A 1110 8.66 7.11 -11.27
CA PRO A 1110 8.92 7.40 -12.69
C PRO A 1110 9.85 8.60 -12.90
N LYS A 1111 10.03 9.44 -11.88
CA LYS A 1111 10.96 10.59 -11.92
C LYS A 1111 12.43 10.19 -11.82
N LEU A 1112 12.76 8.95 -11.48
CA LEU A 1112 14.15 8.49 -11.43
C LEU A 1112 14.67 8.18 -12.84
N GLY A 1113 15.81 8.78 -13.19
CA GLY A 1113 16.45 8.64 -14.50
C GLY A 1113 17.50 7.54 -14.49
N CYS A 1114 18.50 7.66 -13.61
CA CYS A 1114 19.56 6.67 -13.46
C CYS A 1114 19.30 5.78 -12.23
N LYS A 1115 19.50 4.48 -12.42
CA LYS A 1115 19.26 3.43 -11.42
C LYS A 1115 20.42 2.45 -11.49
N ILE A 1116 21.20 2.33 -10.42
CA ILE A 1116 22.25 1.31 -10.30
C ILE A 1116 21.85 0.40 -9.14
N PHE A 1117 21.65 -0.88 -9.43
CA PHE A 1117 21.46 -1.90 -8.41
C PHE A 1117 22.82 -2.50 -8.09
N GLN A 1118 23.22 -2.48 -6.83
CA GLN A 1118 24.52 -2.98 -6.41
C GLN A 1118 24.50 -4.52 -6.50
N ALA A 1119 25.36 -5.12 -7.32
CA ALA A 1119 25.24 -6.53 -7.69
C ALA A 1119 25.41 -7.56 -6.53
N GLU A 1120 26.18 -7.24 -5.50
CA GLU A 1120 26.38 -8.10 -4.33
C GLU A 1120 25.18 -8.06 -3.37
N TYR A 1121 24.61 -6.88 -3.16
CA TYR A 1121 23.52 -6.67 -2.21
C TYR A 1121 22.13 -6.81 -2.84
N GLY A 1122 22.02 -6.52 -4.13
CA GLY A 1122 20.80 -6.59 -4.95
C GLY A 1122 19.90 -5.35 -4.90
N PHE A 1123 20.09 -4.46 -3.92
CA PHE A 1123 19.29 -3.24 -3.75
C PHE A 1123 19.80 -2.07 -4.61
N VAL A 1124 18.99 -1.02 -4.77
CA VAL A 1124 19.41 0.22 -5.46
C VAL A 1124 20.44 1.01 -4.64
N ASP A 1125 21.51 1.49 -5.29
CA ASP A 1125 22.48 2.40 -4.69
C ASP A 1125 21.95 3.83 -4.70
N LEU A 1126 21.63 4.35 -3.51
CA LEU A 1126 21.13 5.70 -3.30
C LEU A 1126 22.13 6.79 -3.73
N GLY A 1127 23.43 6.51 -3.66
CA GLY A 1127 24.46 7.46 -4.08
C GLY A 1127 24.50 7.66 -5.59
N ALA A 1128 24.11 6.63 -6.34
CA ALA A 1128 24.06 6.59 -7.80
C ALA A 1128 22.73 7.05 -8.40
N LEU A 1129 21.66 7.18 -7.60
CA LEU A 1129 20.35 7.65 -8.07
C LEU A 1129 20.38 9.12 -8.50
N CYS A 1130 19.58 9.45 -9.52
CA CYS A 1130 19.36 10.81 -10.00
C CYS A 1130 17.96 10.94 -10.59
N LYS A 1131 17.44 12.16 -10.59
CA LYS A 1131 16.15 12.48 -11.19
C LYS A 1131 16.30 12.74 -12.69
N ARG A 1132 15.22 12.50 -13.44
CA ARG A 1132 15.10 12.94 -14.83
C ARG A 1132 15.05 14.46 -14.82
N SER A 1133 15.92 15.07 -15.63
CA SER A 1133 16.00 16.50 -15.87
C SER A 1133 14.75 17.05 -16.56
#